data_AF-A0A1X7N8T8-F1
#
_entry.id   AF-A0A1X7N8T8-F1
#
_cell.length_a   1.000
_cell.length_b   1.000
_cell.length_c   1.000
_cell.angle_alpha   90.00
_cell.angle_beta   90.00
_cell.angle_gamma   90.00
#
_symmetry.space_group_name_H-M   'P 1'
#
loop_
_entity.id
_entity.type
_entity.pdbx_description
1 polymer ?
#
loop_
_entity_poly.entity_id
_entity_poly.type
_entity_poly.pdbx_seq_one_letter_code
_entity_poly.pdbx_strand_id
1 'polypeptide(L)'
;MINADRLMRIMYKELDFNLFALNKLDTENKSVAENGMKQFSMFDLKNDQFIKILKNKYLEVYPDNYNMDEVNIIIEEQKQNIQNKFGQTNTLFLFPFYAEKLFKFVNSHIRVDFNDILEWDGFINKVDGNIFIAAFLASNNINSNAYQPDEIISHTNNRLYKILDKGVAENHMHLKASGYTSDLNWVTLLGHKIFDTEALTKFVSNENNFGKLKTSGKKNEDIILYIQKIKLVRIYLMQFIDVYKSDNKYFLEEKKKEYTDYCISEKEMYRMLVVNTSVELEVFREKIQKVERIRRHNFRINTADIKQSYLIERKFLTELFTILLNNEFTRFFMYLFNFYLAGLNLIKFEFVQDNIGMGFGKFKEKESVKEGFLNNNLLIYESVFDKYYKEGNIKKIEIRIAPKSKKDLIKLIDTLNKTNEKYYRKYKAKNEAISKIEYGIIIHYIKNSDSLNNGDNISMWRNKKMRVSLDRESKKTSSFFSLSAASHLYKIKIIGIDAANVELRCRPEVFGPVFRKHRLESKKSNNLNFTYHVGEEFNTICNGLRAIDEVVEFLNFRRNDRLGHALALGMEIKTYFTKKRNFLTSTLQDYVDDIIWMYYLVASENSVDYHSNMLLYLAEEFEKYSKKLFCNTKLCFEFSMYDYMCAYQLRGDNPSEYKVSEVFECRKMMIYENIMKKPNKKYQLNSDNKKHQEAFMNKKAQKLYYLYHNNLLLRQQGQQTEIFEVQSYYIEAVELAQNLLQKKIYEKGISVEVNPSSNRKISSITKFIDLPAFGINRVGLKKESLKDLDYHIPVSINTDDSSIFQTNLNNEYSMLAAALFRYGFANEDVYQYIEYLRKSSLEQSFIREVPF
;
A
#
# COMPACT_ATOMS: atom_id res chain seq x y z
N MET A 1 -19.47 19.29 -0.13
CA MET A 1 -18.72 18.01 -0.15
C MET A 1 -17.63 17.99 0.91
N ILE A 2 -17.00 19.13 1.20
CA ILE A 2 -16.03 19.30 2.29
C ILE A 2 -16.61 18.71 3.61
N ASN A 3 -15.81 17.88 4.29
CA ASN A 3 -16.10 17.16 5.56
C ASN A 3 -17.18 16.05 5.52
N ALA A 4 -17.93 15.91 4.43
CA ALA A 4 -18.95 14.87 4.33
C ALA A 4 -18.35 13.46 4.36
N ASP A 5 -17.21 13.27 3.68
CA ASP A 5 -16.43 12.05 3.69
C ASP A 5 -15.99 11.65 5.12
N ARG A 6 -15.57 12.63 5.94
CA ARG A 6 -15.19 12.44 7.34
C ARG A 6 -16.39 12.01 8.17
N LEU A 7 -17.54 12.67 8.04
CA LEU A 7 -18.75 12.29 8.78
C LEU A 7 -19.23 10.89 8.39
N MET A 8 -19.23 10.56 7.10
CA MET A 8 -19.60 9.22 6.61
C MET A 8 -18.66 8.13 7.13
N ARG A 9 -17.36 8.42 7.28
CA ARG A 9 -16.43 7.54 7.97
C ARG A 9 -16.85 7.26 9.39
N ILE A 10 -17.20 8.30 10.15
CA ILE A 10 -17.65 8.12 11.54
C ILE A 10 -18.86 7.18 11.55
N MET A 11 -19.90 7.51 10.77
CA MET A 11 -21.17 6.77 10.74
C MET A 11 -21.01 5.29 10.36
N TYR A 12 -20.21 4.98 9.34
CA TYR A 12 -20.19 3.64 8.74
C TYR A 12 -18.91 2.83 9.00
N LYS A 13 -17.94 3.37 9.72
CA LYS A 13 -16.65 2.68 9.94
C LYS A 13 -16.09 2.78 11.35
N GLU A 14 -16.26 3.91 12.03
CA GLU A 14 -15.61 4.12 13.34
C GLU A 14 -16.55 3.85 14.53
N LEU A 15 -17.87 3.77 14.31
CA LEU A 15 -18.82 3.40 15.36
C LEU A 15 -18.74 1.91 15.72
N ASP A 16 -18.72 1.60 17.02
CA ASP A 16 -18.76 0.24 17.54
C ASP A 16 -20.07 -0.45 17.13
N PHE A 17 -19.97 -1.66 16.60
CA PHE A 17 -21.14 -2.43 16.19
C PHE A 17 -22.10 -2.76 17.33
N ASN A 18 -21.63 -2.76 18.59
CA ASN A 18 -22.50 -2.91 19.76
C ASN A 18 -23.43 -1.72 19.98
N LEU A 19 -23.12 -0.54 19.43
CA LEU A 19 -24.03 0.61 19.45
C LEU A 19 -25.31 0.34 18.63
N PHE A 20 -25.24 -0.64 17.73
CA PHE A 20 -26.33 -1.13 16.90
C PHE A 20 -26.76 -2.54 17.33
N ALA A 21 -26.50 -2.94 18.57
CA ALA A 21 -27.09 -4.16 19.12
C ALA A 21 -28.53 -3.86 19.55
N LEU A 22 -29.47 -4.71 19.10
CA LEU A 22 -30.85 -4.65 19.55
C LEU A 22 -30.96 -5.30 20.94
N ASN A 23 -31.80 -4.75 21.81
CA ASN A 23 -32.01 -5.32 23.15
C ASN A 23 -33.00 -6.50 23.12
N LYS A 24 -32.81 -7.49 24.01
CA LYS A 24 -33.83 -8.53 24.29
C LYS A 24 -35.11 -7.82 24.74
N LEU A 25 -36.20 -7.98 23.99
CA LEU A 25 -37.53 -7.53 24.40
C LEU A 25 -38.12 -8.60 25.32
N ASP A 26 -38.84 -8.20 26.38
CA ASP A 26 -39.65 -9.14 27.17
C ASP A 26 -40.77 -9.70 26.27
N THR A 27 -40.66 -10.98 25.93
CA THR A 27 -41.41 -11.62 24.85
C THR A 27 -42.71 -12.29 25.29
N GLU A 28 -43.62 -11.57 25.97
CA GLU A 28 -44.95 -12.15 26.21
C GLU A 28 -46.15 -11.39 25.63
N ASN A 29 -46.16 -10.06 25.43
CA ASN A 29 -47.45 -9.44 25.05
C ASN A 29 -47.45 -8.16 24.16
N LYS A 30 -46.38 -7.80 23.43
CA LYS A 30 -46.44 -6.63 22.51
C LYS A 30 -45.74 -6.84 21.17
N SER A 31 -46.26 -6.20 20.12
CA SER A 31 -45.72 -6.27 18.77
C SER A 31 -44.30 -5.70 18.71
N VAL A 32 -43.42 -6.29 17.90
CA VAL A 32 -42.04 -5.78 17.63
C VAL A 32 -42.08 -4.31 17.16
N ALA A 33 -43.21 -3.89 16.58
CA ALA A 33 -43.43 -2.55 16.05
C ALA A 33 -43.50 -1.44 17.13
N GLU A 34 -44.04 -1.69 18.33
CA GLU A 34 -44.25 -0.64 19.34
C GLU A 34 -43.00 -0.31 20.16
N ASN A 35 -42.20 -1.31 20.55
CA ASN A 35 -40.96 -1.11 21.33
C ASN A 35 -39.72 -0.88 20.44
N GLY A 36 -39.74 -1.29 19.18
CA GLY A 36 -38.64 -1.13 18.23
C GLY A 36 -38.45 0.29 17.70
N MET A 37 -39.45 1.18 17.85
CA MET A 37 -39.42 2.52 17.23
C MET A 37 -38.20 3.38 17.62
N LYS A 38 -37.76 3.35 18.88
CA LYS A 38 -36.55 4.07 19.31
C LYS A 38 -35.27 3.41 18.79
N GLN A 39 -35.18 2.08 18.83
CA GLN A 39 -33.97 1.35 18.41
C GLN A 39 -33.74 1.42 16.89
N PHE A 40 -34.82 1.39 16.08
CA PHE A 40 -34.73 1.49 14.62
C PHE A 40 -34.50 2.91 14.11
N SER A 41 -34.55 3.92 14.99
CA SER A 41 -34.20 5.31 14.66
C SER A 41 -32.70 5.61 14.79
N MET A 42 -31.89 4.63 15.21
CA MET A 42 -30.43 4.72 15.11
C MET A 42 -30.06 4.88 13.62
N PHE A 43 -29.07 5.72 13.30
CA PHE A 43 -28.78 6.23 11.94
C PHE A 43 -29.73 7.33 11.39
N ASP A 44 -30.59 7.91 12.23
CA ASP A 44 -31.37 9.10 11.86
C ASP A 44 -30.75 10.37 12.45
N LEU A 45 -30.52 11.39 11.61
CA LEU A 45 -30.00 12.70 12.03
C LEU A 45 -31.03 13.57 12.77
N LYS A 46 -32.20 13.03 13.13
CA LYS A 46 -33.12 13.59 14.14
C LYS A 46 -32.99 12.92 15.51
N ASN A 47 -32.24 11.83 15.63
CA ASN A 47 -32.08 11.13 16.90
C ASN A 47 -30.95 11.78 17.72
N ASP A 48 -31.31 12.47 18.80
CA ASP A 48 -30.36 13.18 19.67
C ASP A 48 -29.27 12.29 20.28
N GLN A 49 -29.62 11.04 20.63
CA GLN A 49 -28.66 10.07 21.16
C GLN A 49 -27.63 9.70 20.09
N PHE A 50 -28.08 9.44 18.86
CA PHE A 50 -27.18 9.15 17.74
C PHE A 50 -26.28 10.34 17.41
N ILE A 51 -26.85 11.55 17.36
CA ILE A 51 -26.09 12.79 17.13
C ILE A 51 -25.02 13.00 18.20
N LYS A 52 -25.33 12.77 19.48
CA LYS A 52 -24.35 12.85 20.58
C LYS A 52 -23.20 11.86 20.39
N ILE A 53 -23.51 10.62 20.00
CA ILE A 53 -22.52 9.58 19.70
C ILE A 53 -21.63 10.00 18.53
N LEU A 54 -22.22 10.52 17.44
CA LEU A 54 -21.48 10.99 16.28
C LEU A 54 -20.49 12.09 16.63
N LYS A 55 -20.94 13.10 17.39
CA LYS A 55 -20.09 14.22 17.80
C LYS A 55 -18.89 13.76 18.60
N ASN A 56 -19.13 12.94 19.63
CA ASN A 56 -18.07 12.41 20.46
C ASN A 56 -17.06 11.60 19.64
N LYS A 57 -17.53 10.71 18.76
CA LYS A 57 -16.63 9.90 17.93
C LYS A 57 -15.90 10.72 16.87
N TYR A 58 -16.54 11.75 16.32
CA TYR A 58 -15.91 12.65 15.36
C TYR A 58 -14.73 13.40 16.00
N LEU A 59 -14.92 13.93 17.21
CA LEU A 59 -13.86 14.59 17.96
C LEU A 59 -12.78 13.61 18.46
N GLU A 60 -13.14 12.35 18.76
CA GLU A 60 -12.14 11.31 19.08
C GLU A 60 -11.22 11.00 17.88
N VAL A 61 -11.78 10.95 16.67
CA VAL A 61 -11.05 10.60 15.44
C VAL A 61 -10.32 11.80 14.83
N TYR A 62 -10.84 13.02 15.00
CA TYR A 62 -10.27 14.26 14.47
C TYR A 62 -10.10 15.34 15.57
N PRO A 63 -9.34 15.07 16.64
CA PRO A 63 -9.30 15.90 17.84
C PRO A 63 -8.73 17.30 17.61
N ASP A 64 -7.79 17.44 16.68
CA ASP A 64 -7.07 18.70 16.43
C ASP A 64 -7.68 19.53 15.29
N ASN A 65 -8.78 19.06 14.69
CA ASN A 65 -9.32 19.66 13.47
C ASN A 65 -10.59 20.49 13.69
N TYR A 66 -11.38 20.19 14.72
CA TYR A 66 -12.69 20.82 14.93
C TYR A 66 -13.06 20.88 16.42
N ASN A 67 -13.88 21.86 16.78
CA ASN A 67 -14.59 21.91 18.05
C ASN A 67 -16.03 21.36 17.94
N MET A 68 -16.71 21.23 19.07
CA MET A 68 -18.06 20.65 19.14
C MET A 68 -19.08 21.43 18.29
N ASP A 69 -19.00 22.76 18.26
CA ASP A 69 -19.94 23.61 17.53
C ASP A 69 -19.76 23.49 16.01
N GLU A 70 -18.52 23.41 15.54
CA GLU A 70 -18.22 23.14 14.14
C GLU A 70 -18.78 21.77 13.70
N VAL A 71 -18.64 20.74 14.55
CA VAL A 71 -19.22 19.42 14.27
C VAL A 71 -20.75 19.47 14.27
N ASN A 72 -21.37 20.26 15.16
CA ASN A 72 -22.82 20.49 15.14
C ASN A 72 -23.28 21.06 13.81
N ILE A 73 -22.59 22.09 13.31
CA ILE A 73 -22.90 22.75 12.04
C ILE A 73 -22.75 21.76 10.89
N ILE A 74 -21.68 20.96 10.86
CA ILE A 74 -21.46 19.94 9.83
C ILE A 74 -22.63 18.95 9.80
N ILE A 75 -23.03 18.41 10.96
CA ILE A 75 -24.12 17.43 11.05
C ILE A 75 -25.45 18.05 10.61
N GLU A 76 -25.77 19.26 11.06
CA GLU A 76 -27.02 19.93 10.71
C GLU A 76 -27.08 20.30 9.22
N GLU A 77 -25.97 20.72 8.61
CA GLU A 77 -25.86 20.92 7.17
C GLU A 77 -26.15 19.62 6.40
N GLN A 78 -25.55 18.49 6.83
CA GLN A 78 -25.79 17.19 6.19
C GLN A 78 -27.24 16.75 6.28
N LYS A 79 -27.86 16.94 7.45
CA LYS A 79 -29.28 16.67 7.69
C LYS A 79 -30.19 17.53 6.81
N GLN A 80 -29.94 18.84 6.73
CA GLN A 80 -30.72 19.74 5.87
C GLN A 80 -30.59 19.37 4.39
N ASN A 81 -29.38 19.03 3.94
CA ASN A 81 -29.13 18.59 2.57
C ASN A 81 -30.00 17.41 2.14
N ILE A 82 -30.10 16.36 2.97
CA ILE A 82 -30.93 15.19 2.68
C ILE A 82 -32.42 15.43 2.93
N GLN A 83 -32.78 16.23 3.95
CA GLN A 83 -34.17 16.58 4.24
C GLN A 83 -34.79 17.41 3.11
N ASN A 84 -34.04 18.37 2.56
CA ASN A 84 -34.48 19.22 1.46
C ASN A 84 -34.65 18.43 0.16
N LYS A 85 -33.76 17.47 -0.11
CA LYS A 85 -33.80 16.71 -1.37
C LYS A 85 -34.76 15.52 -1.34
N PHE A 86 -34.77 14.77 -0.25
CA PHE A 86 -35.48 13.48 -0.18
C PHE A 86 -36.62 13.47 0.85
N GLY A 87 -36.83 14.54 1.61
CA GLY A 87 -37.82 14.56 2.69
C GLY A 87 -37.44 13.69 3.90
N GLN A 88 -36.21 13.17 3.95
CA GLN A 88 -35.74 12.16 4.91
C GLN A 88 -34.49 12.64 5.65
N THR A 89 -34.29 12.16 6.88
CA THR A 89 -33.10 12.46 7.70
C THR A 89 -32.24 11.25 8.04
N ASN A 90 -32.58 10.07 7.49
CA ASN A 90 -31.76 8.88 7.66
C ASN A 90 -30.45 8.99 6.86
N THR A 91 -29.34 8.54 7.45
CA THR A 91 -28.00 8.69 6.86
C THR A 91 -27.82 7.93 5.54
N LEU A 92 -28.67 6.93 5.23
CA LEU A 92 -28.66 6.25 3.92
C LEU A 92 -28.81 7.21 2.75
N PHE A 93 -29.58 8.30 2.92
CA PHE A 93 -29.84 9.27 1.87
C PHE A 93 -28.62 10.16 1.54
N LEU A 94 -27.57 10.12 2.37
CA LEU A 94 -26.30 10.79 2.04
C LEU A 94 -25.60 10.14 0.84
N PHE A 95 -25.73 8.82 0.68
CA PHE A 95 -25.13 8.11 -0.46
C PHE A 95 -25.67 8.59 -1.81
N PRO A 96 -26.99 8.55 -2.10
CA PRO A 96 -27.53 9.07 -3.36
C PRO A 96 -27.30 10.59 -3.49
N PHE A 97 -27.38 11.35 -2.38
CA PHE A 97 -27.08 12.79 -2.39
C PHE A 97 -25.67 13.09 -2.95
N TYR A 98 -24.65 12.40 -2.44
CA TYR A 98 -23.26 12.64 -2.85
C TYR A 98 -22.91 11.93 -4.15
N ALA A 99 -23.49 10.76 -4.42
CA ALA A 99 -23.21 10.04 -5.65
C ALA A 99 -23.65 10.83 -6.90
N GLU A 100 -24.79 11.53 -6.85
CA GLU A 100 -25.22 12.43 -7.92
C GLU A 100 -24.34 13.68 -8.10
N LYS A 101 -23.64 14.11 -7.03
CA LYS A 101 -22.67 15.22 -7.13
C LYS A 101 -21.35 14.77 -7.72
N LEU A 102 -20.91 13.56 -7.38
CA LEU A 102 -19.61 13.02 -7.77
C LEU A 102 -19.60 12.48 -9.20
N PHE A 103 -20.71 11.88 -9.64
CA PHE A 103 -20.72 11.09 -10.86
C PHE A 103 -21.59 11.65 -11.98
N LYS A 104 -21.22 11.28 -13.20
CA LYS A 104 -21.96 11.48 -14.44
C LYS A 104 -22.05 10.16 -15.20
N PHE A 105 -23.16 9.94 -15.89
CA PHE A 105 -23.33 8.79 -16.78
C PHE A 105 -23.04 9.20 -18.22
N VAL A 106 -21.96 8.67 -18.82
CA VAL A 106 -21.48 9.04 -20.15
C VAL A 106 -21.08 7.78 -20.91
N ASN A 107 -21.64 7.57 -22.11
CA ASN A 107 -21.34 6.44 -23.00
C ASN A 107 -21.46 5.08 -22.29
N SER A 108 -22.54 4.84 -21.55
CA SER A 108 -22.76 3.61 -20.76
C SER A 108 -21.80 3.41 -19.57
N HIS A 109 -20.92 4.36 -19.26
CA HIS A 109 -20.02 4.32 -18.10
C HIS A 109 -20.41 5.36 -17.06
N ILE A 110 -20.17 5.03 -15.79
CA ILE A 110 -20.16 6.02 -14.71
C ILE A 110 -18.77 6.66 -14.70
N ARG A 111 -18.72 7.98 -14.58
CA ARG A 111 -17.47 8.74 -14.52
C ARG A 111 -17.53 9.77 -13.41
N VAL A 112 -16.42 9.97 -12.71
CA VAL A 112 -16.25 11.08 -11.77
C VAL A 112 -16.02 12.37 -12.55
N ASP A 113 -16.59 13.49 -12.12
CA ASP A 113 -16.13 14.78 -12.65
C ASP A 113 -14.65 14.96 -12.30
N PHE A 114 -13.79 15.24 -13.28
CA PHE A 114 -12.36 15.37 -13.03
C PHE A 114 -12.03 16.43 -11.96
N ASN A 115 -12.84 17.48 -11.84
CA ASN A 115 -12.66 18.49 -10.78
C ASN A 115 -12.86 17.92 -9.37
N ASP A 116 -13.60 16.81 -9.25
CA ASP A 116 -13.98 16.15 -8.00
C ASP A 116 -13.23 14.82 -7.78
N ILE A 117 -12.21 14.50 -8.59
CA ILE A 117 -11.47 13.22 -8.47
C ILE A 117 -10.72 13.11 -7.12
N LEU A 118 -10.24 14.24 -6.59
CA LEU A 118 -9.58 14.28 -5.27
C LEU A 118 -10.60 14.08 -4.12
N GLU A 119 -11.82 14.59 -4.30
CA GLU A 119 -12.95 14.40 -3.37
C GLU A 119 -13.41 12.95 -3.39
N TRP A 120 -13.52 12.34 -4.58
CA TRP A 120 -13.84 10.92 -4.75
C TRP A 120 -12.82 10.02 -4.04
N ASP A 121 -11.53 10.28 -4.24
CA ASP A 121 -10.47 9.61 -3.48
C ASP A 121 -10.66 9.79 -1.96
N GLY A 122 -11.07 10.98 -1.51
CA GLY A 122 -11.44 11.24 -0.12
C GLY A 122 -12.52 10.29 0.41
N PHE A 123 -13.57 10.03 -0.38
CA PHE A 123 -14.68 9.13 -0.02
C PHE A 123 -14.28 7.64 -0.03
N ILE A 124 -13.64 7.13 -1.09
CA ILE A 124 -13.30 5.70 -1.21
C ILE A 124 -12.29 5.24 -0.17
N ASN A 125 -11.49 6.16 0.37
CA ASN A 125 -10.59 5.87 1.48
C ASN A 125 -11.30 5.76 2.84
N LYS A 126 -12.60 6.01 2.90
CA LYS A 126 -13.38 6.05 4.14
C LYS A 126 -14.58 5.11 4.11
N VAL A 127 -15.18 4.91 2.95
CA VAL A 127 -16.36 4.08 2.72
C VAL A 127 -16.23 3.35 1.38
N ASP A 128 -16.69 2.10 1.28
CA ASP A 128 -16.60 1.29 0.06
C ASP A 128 -17.25 1.97 -1.14
N GLY A 129 -16.49 2.07 -2.24
CA GLY A 129 -16.91 2.78 -3.44
C GLY A 129 -18.16 2.19 -4.12
N ASN A 130 -18.43 0.89 -3.97
CA ASN A 130 -19.61 0.28 -4.59
C ASN A 130 -20.92 0.80 -4.01
N ILE A 131 -20.91 1.33 -2.77
CA ILE A 131 -22.10 1.93 -2.16
C ILE A 131 -22.51 3.18 -2.95
N PHE A 132 -21.56 4.07 -3.25
CA PHE A 132 -21.84 5.29 -4.03
C PHE A 132 -22.25 4.95 -5.46
N ILE A 133 -21.56 4.01 -6.10
CA ILE A 133 -21.88 3.59 -7.48
C ILE A 133 -23.30 3.03 -7.54
N ALA A 134 -23.66 2.16 -6.60
CA ALA A 134 -24.99 1.58 -6.50
C ALA A 134 -26.07 2.64 -6.26
N ALA A 135 -25.82 3.58 -5.35
CA ALA A 135 -26.75 4.68 -5.08
C ALA A 135 -26.97 5.57 -6.31
N PHE A 136 -25.92 5.83 -7.09
CA PHE A 136 -26.03 6.59 -8.35
C PHE A 136 -26.84 5.86 -9.42
N LEU A 137 -26.58 4.56 -9.61
CA LEU A 137 -27.32 3.72 -10.55
C LEU A 137 -28.82 3.72 -10.23
N ALA A 138 -29.16 3.55 -8.95
CA ALA A 138 -30.54 3.58 -8.48
C ALA A 138 -31.19 4.97 -8.68
N SER A 139 -30.51 6.05 -8.28
CA SER A 139 -31.03 7.42 -8.39
C SER A 139 -31.34 7.86 -9.82
N ASN A 140 -30.61 7.28 -10.80
CA ASN A 140 -30.77 7.61 -12.21
C ASN A 140 -31.54 6.54 -13.00
N ASN A 141 -32.12 5.53 -12.32
CA ASN A 141 -32.82 4.40 -12.95
C ASN A 141 -32.00 3.72 -14.07
N ILE A 142 -30.68 3.64 -13.91
CA ILE A 142 -29.78 3.09 -14.92
C ILE A 142 -29.86 1.56 -14.83
N ASN A 143 -30.46 0.95 -15.85
CA ASN A 143 -30.55 -0.51 -15.94
C ASN A 143 -29.16 -1.14 -16.08
N SER A 144 -28.94 -2.25 -15.37
CA SER A 144 -27.75 -3.10 -15.48
C SER A 144 -27.37 -3.52 -16.91
N ASN A 145 -28.31 -3.56 -17.85
CA ASN A 145 -28.05 -3.87 -19.27
C ASN A 145 -27.45 -2.68 -20.04
N ALA A 146 -27.75 -1.44 -19.63
CA ALA A 146 -27.26 -0.22 -20.27
C ALA A 146 -25.91 0.24 -19.69
N TYR A 147 -25.50 -0.33 -18.56
CA TYR A 147 -24.31 0.03 -17.80
C TYR A 147 -23.16 -0.94 -18.06
N GLN A 148 -22.01 -0.39 -18.44
CA GLN A 148 -20.74 -1.11 -18.47
C GLN A 148 -19.99 -0.87 -17.14
N PRO A 149 -19.86 -1.91 -16.29
CA PRO A 149 -19.35 -1.74 -14.94
C PRO A 149 -17.84 -1.60 -14.92
N ASP A 150 -17.35 -0.55 -14.26
CA ASP A 150 -15.93 -0.35 -13.98
C ASP A 150 -15.58 -0.76 -12.56
N GLU A 151 -14.46 -1.46 -12.36
CA GLU A 151 -14.02 -1.84 -11.02
C GLU A 151 -13.59 -0.57 -10.28
N ILE A 152 -12.63 0.14 -10.87
CA ILE A 152 -12.30 1.53 -10.52
C ILE A 152 -12.87 2.49 -11.56
N ILE A 153 -13.58 3.51 -11.08
CA ILE A 153 -14.29 4.49 -11.91
C ILE A 153 -13.30 5.44 -12.63
N SER A 154 -13.60 5.75 -13.89
CA SER A 154 -12.87 6.73 -14.73
C SER A 154 -13.37 8.17 -14.51
N HIS A 155 -12.76 9.18 -15.13
CA HIS A 155 -13.15 10.58 -14.98
C HIS A 155 -13.53 11.28 -16.30
N THR A 156 -13.96 12.54 -16.25
CA THR A 156 -14.44 13.30 -17.44
C THR A 156 -13.36 13.97 -18.29
N ASN A 157 -12.11 14.10 -17.81
CA ASN A 157 -11.02 14.74 -18.57
C ASN A 157 -10.49 13.86 -19.73
N ASN A 158 -11.15 13.97 -20.89
CA ASN A 158 -10.80 13.23 -22.10
C ASN A 158 -9.42 13.55 -22.67
N ARG A 159 -8.87 14.75 -22.40
CA ARG A 159 -7.54 15.13 -22.88
C ARG A 159 -6.44 14.35 -22.17
N LEU A 160 -6.58 14.11 -20.86
CA LEU A 160 -5.67 13.21 -20.13
C LEU A 160 -5.73 11.79 -20.69
N TYR A 161 -6.93 11.24 -20.92
CA TYR A 161 -7.04 9.92 -21.54
C TYR A 161 -6.37 9.85 -22.91
N LYS A 162 -6.58 10.84 -23.80
CA LYS A 162 -5.87 10.89 -25.09
C LYS A 162 -4.34 10.93 -24.97
N ILE A 163 -3.80 11.53 -23.90
CA ILE A 163 -2.37 11.49 -23.60
C ILE A 163 -1.98 10.06 -23.21
N LEU A 164 -2.67 9.48 -22.23
CA LEU A 164 -2.35 8.16 -21.67
C LEU A 164 -2.59 7.01 -22.68
N ASP A 165 -3.56 7.14 -23.59
CA ASP A 165 -3.91 6.17 -24.64
C ASP A 165 -2.77 5.92 -25.63
N LYS A 166 -1.79 6.82 -25.70
CA LYS A 166 -0.54 6.62 -26.46
C LYS A 166 0.34 5.50 -25.87
N GLY A 167 0.03 5.01 -24.69
CA GLY A 167 0.72 3.91 -24.03
C GLY A 167 1.41 4.32 -22.74
N VAL A 168 1.29 3.48 -21.70
CA VAL A 168 2.01 3.60 -20.41
C VAL A 168 2.61 2.26 -20.01
N ALA A 169 3.63 2.29 -19.15
CA ALA A 169 4.18 1.11 -18.48
C ALA A 169 3.89 1.14 -16.98
N GLU A 170 3.59 -0.03 -16.42
CA GLU A 170 3.54 -0.29 -14.99
C GLU A 170 4.89 -0.90 -14.56
N ASN A 171 5.77 -0.08 -13.99
CA ASN A 171 7.11 -0.48 -13.59
C ASN A 171 7.18 -0.90 -12.12
N HIS A 172 6.12 -0.65 -11.33
CA HIS A 172 6.05 -0.95 -9.90
C HIS A 172 4.73 -1.59 -9.49
N MET A 173 4.67 -2.93 -9.52
CA MET A 173 3.52 -3.69 -9.05
C MET A 173 3.89 -5.05 -8.44
N HIS A 174 3.12 -5.48 -7.44
CA HIS A 174 3.24 -6.81 -6.82
C HIS A 174 2.08 -7.70 -7.28
N LEU A 175 2.43 -8.86 -7.85
CA LEU A 175 1.49 -9.73 -8.56
C LEU A 175 0.18 -10.01 -7.79
N LYS A 176 0.30 -10.26 -6.49
CA LYS A 176 -0.81 -10.75 -5.68
C LYS A 176 -1.73 -9.66 -5.13
N ALA A 177 -1.36 -8.40 -5.27
CA ALA A 177 -2.15 -7.25 -4.80
C ALA A 177 -2.50 -6.26 -5.90
N SER A 178 -2.34 -6.68 -7.16
CA SER A 178 -2.54 -5.80 -8.31
C SER A 178 -3.81 -6.08 -9.10
N GLY A 179 -4.54 -7.14 -8.75
CA GLY A 179 -5.80 -7.52 -9.37
C GLY A 179 -7.00 -7.09 -8.53
N TYR A 180 -8.07 -7.88 -8.54
CA TYR A 180 -9.30 -7.62 -7.77
C TYR A 180 -9.27 -8.29 -6.39
N THR A 181 -8.10 -8.32 -5.75
CA THR A 181 -7.83 -9.18 -4.58
C THR A 181 -8.78 -8.88 -3.40
N SER A 182 -9.04 -7.61 -3.09
CA SER A 182 -9.96 -7.21 -2.01
C SER A 182 -11.40 -7.68 -2.26
N ASP A 183 -11.93 -7.48 -3.47
CA ASP A 183 -13.28 -7.93 -3.85
C ASP A 183 -13.39 -9.46 -3.98
N LEU A 184 -12.32 -10.14 -4.40
CA LEU A 184 -12.26 -11.60 -4.41
C LEU A 184 -12.34 -12.16 -2.98
N ASN A 185 -11.67 -11.55 -2.00
CA ASN A 185 -11.80 -11.95 -0.59
C ASN A 185 -13.23 -11.74 -0.10
N TRP A 186 -13.83 -10.59 -0.42
CA TRP A 186 -15.21 -10.27 -0.04
C TRP A 186 -16.21 -11.30 -0.57
N VAL A 187 -16.18 -11.60 -1.86
CA VAL A 187 -17.10 -12.57 -2.47
C VAL A 187 -16.84 -13.99 -1.97
N THR A 188 -15.58 -14.34 -1.68
CA THR A 188 -15.26 -15.65 -1.08
C THR A 188 -15.85 -15.77 0.34
N LEU A 189 -15.71 -14.73 1.17
CA LEU A 189 -16.32 -14.66 2.50
C LEU A 189 -17.85 -14.80 2.46
N LEU A 190 -18.49 -14.10 1.52
CA LEU A 190 -19.93 -14.21 1.30
C LEU A 190 -20.35 -15.62 0.84
N GLY A 191 -19.47 -16.33 0.13
CA GLY A 191 -19.69 -17.71 -0.33
C GLY A 191 -19.69 -18.76 0.79
N HIS A 192 -18.91 -18.57 1.85
CA HIS A 192 -18.86 -19.49 3.01
C HIS A 192 -20.24 -19.60 3.70
N LYS A 193 -20.54 -20.73 4.37
CA LYS A 193 -21.77 -20.84 5.20
C LYS A 193 -21.64 -19.98 6.45
N ILE A 194 -22.76 -19.50 7.00
CA ILE A 194 -22.77 -18.70 8.24
C ILE A 194 -22.11 -19.47 9.41
N PHE A 195 -22.36 -20.77 9.51
CA PHE A 195 -21.81 -21.62 10.58
C PHE A 195 -20.54 -22.39 10.18
N ASP A 196 -20.01 -22.14 8.98
CA ASP A 196 -18.69 -22.66 8.57
C ASP A 196 -17.65 -21.58 8.88
N THR A 197 -17.13 -21.60 10.10
CA THR A 197 -16.32 -20.52 10.66
C THR A 197 -14.83 -20.80 10.62
N GLU A 198 -14.33 -21.92 10.12
CA GLU A 198 -12.89 -22.25 10.20
C GLU A 198 -12.00 -21.15 9.57
N ALA A 199 -12.28 -20.79 8.32
CA ALA A 199 -11.56 -19.73 7.62
C ALA A 199 -11.74 -18.36 8.30
N LEU A 200 -12.95 -18.09 8.81
CA LEU A 200 -13.27 -16.85 9.51
C LEU A 200 -12.53 -16.74 10.86
N THR A 201 -12.51 -17.80 11.65
CA THR A 201 -11.80 -17.90 12.93
C THR A 201 -10.32 -17.72 12.72
N LYS A 202 -9.73 -18.34 11.68
CA LYS A 202 -8.34 -18.14 11.30
C LYS A 202 -8.06 -16.68 10.94
N PHE A 203 -8.95 -16.07 10.15
CA PHE A 203 -8.84 -14.67 9.75
C PHE A 203 -8.93 -13.73 10.96
N VAL A 204 -9.95 -13.87 11.80
CA VAL A 204 -10.15 -13.04 13.00
C VAL A 204 -9.04 -13.24 14.03
N SER A 205 -8.51 -14.46 14.17
CA SER A 205 -7.42 -14.74 15.13
C SER A 205 -6.08 -14.12 14.78
N ASN A 206 -5.87 -13.69 13.53
CA ASN A 206 -4.65 -12.99 13.12
C ASN A 206 -4.57 -11.63 13.83
N GLU A 207 -3.48 -11.34 14.52
CA GLU A 207 -3.26 -10.10 15.29
C GLU A 207 -3.38 -8.82 14.42
N ASN A 208 -3.04 -8.92 13.14
CA ASN A 208 -3.11 -7.80 12.19
C ASN A 208 -4.55 -7.48 11.72
N ASN A 209 -5.52 -8.35 12.01
CA ASN A 209 -6.92 -8.16 11.66
C ASN A 209 -7.73 -7.60 12.83
N PHE A 210 -8.61 -6.64 12.53
CA PHE A 210 -9.51 -6.04 13.51
C PHE A 210 -8.81 -5.46 14.75
N GLY A 211 -7.56 -4.99 14.60
CA GLY A 211 -6.73 -4.52 15.72
C GLY A 211 -7.40 -3.43 16.57
N LYS A 212 -8.13 -2.50 15.94
CA LYS A 212 -8.93 -1.47 16.64
C LYS A 212 -10.00 -2.07 17.57
N LEU A 213 -10.69 -3.12 17.13
CA LEU A 213 -11.72 -3.76 17.94
C LEU A 213 -11.10 -4.54 19.09
N LYS A 214 -10.02 -5.28 18.84
CA LYS A 214 -9.31 -6.05 19.87
C LYS A 214 -8.71 -5.15 20.95
N THR A 215 -8.11 -4.02 20.57
CA THR A 215 -7.59 -3.02 21.52
C THR A 215 -8.68 -2.36 22.34
N SER A 216 -9.91 -2.24 21.80
CA SER A 216 -11.10 -1.81 22.56
C SER A 216 -11.70 -2.89 23.47
N GLY A 217 -11.07 -4.06 23.58
CA GLY A 217 -11.50 -5.15 24.47
C GLY A 217 -12.49 -6.15 23.85
N LYS A 218 -12.77 -6.07 22.54
CA LYS A 218 -13.62 -7.06 21.86
C LYS A 218 -12.89 -8.39 21.71
N LYS A 219 -13.59 -9.49 21.99
CA LYS A 219 -13.06 -10.84 21.81
C LYS A 219 -13.26 -11.30 20.37
N ASN A 220 -12.50 -12.31 19.96
CA ASN A 220 -12.61 -12.88 18.61
C ASN A 220 -14.02 -13.43 18.35
N GLU A 221 -14.66 -14.01 19.36
CA GLU A 221 -16.02 -14.54 19.31
C GLU A 221 -17.06 -13.45 19.01
N ASP A 222 -16.89 -12.25 19.57
CA ASP A 222 -17.79 -11.11 19.34
C ASP A 222 -17.73 -10.68 17.86
N ILE A 223 -16.52 -10.63 17.29
CA ILE A 223 -16.27 -10.27 15.90
C ILE A 223 -16.85 -11.34 14.96
N ILE A 224 -16.64 -12.62 15.28
CA ILE A 224 -17.20 -13.74 14.51
C ILE A 224 -18.72 -13.66 14.49
N LEU A 225 -19.36 -13.47 15.65
CA LEU A 225 -20.81 -13.31 15.75
C LEU A 225 -21.30 -12.12 14.94
N TYR A 226 -20.60 -10.98 15.01
CA TYR A 226 -20.96 -9.81 14.21
C TYR A 226 -20.95 -10.11 12.71
N ILE A 227 -19.90 -10.78 12.21
CA ILE A 227 -19.79 -11.15 10.79
C ILE A 227 -20.89 -12.16 10.40
N GLN A 228 -21.26 -13.09 11.28
CA GLN A 228 -22.40 -13.99 11.07
C GLN A 228 -23.72 -13.22 10.95
N LYS A 229 -23.95 -12.22 11.81
CA LYS A 229 -25.12 -11.33 11.74
C LYS A 229 -25.14 -10.53 10.44
N ILE A 230 -24.01 -10.01 9.97
CA ILE A 230 -23.93 -9.28 8.68
C ILE A 230 -24.32 -10.19 7.51
N LYS A 231 -23.85 -11.43 7.49
CA LYS A 231 -24.23 -12.41 6.46
C LYS A 231 -25.72 -12.74 6.52
N LEU A 232 -26.27 -12.89 7.72
CA LEU A 232 -27.70 -13.11 7.94
C LEU A 232 -28.54 -11.91 7.47
N VAL A 233 -28.15 -10.69 7.81
CA VAL A 233 -28.80 -9.46 7.37
C VAL A 233 -28.81 -9.36 5.85
N ARG A 234 -27.69 -9.71 5.20
CA ARG A 234 -27.62 -9.77 3.74
C ARG A 234 -28.63 -10.75 3.16
N ILE A 235 -28.78 -11.93 3.76
CA ILE A 235 -29.82 -12.90 3.38
C ILE A 235 -31.21 -12.31 3.60
N TYR A 236 -31.49 -11.67 4.71
CA TYR A 236 -32.80 -11.06 4.93
C TYR A 236 -33.12 -9.96 3.90
N LEU A 237 -32.17 -9.05 3.64
CA LEU A 237 -32.31 -7.97 2.66
C LEU A 237 -32.51 -8.49 1.22
N MET A 238 -31.82 -9.57 0.83
CA MET A 238 -32.08 -10.25 -0.44
C MET A 238 -33.51 -10.81 -0.52
N GLN A 239 -34.09 -11.28 0.59
CA GLN A 239 -35.49 -11.72 0.64
C GLN A 239 -36.42 -10.58 0.29
N PHE A 240 -36.11 -9.42 0.87
CA PHE A 240 -36.90 -8.21 0.71
C PHE A 240 -36.91 -7.78 -0.76
N ILE A 241 -35.76 -7.85 -1.45
CA ILE A 241 -35.66 -7.62 -2.90
C ILE A 241 -36.55 -8.58 -3.69
N ASP A 242 -36.53 -9.88 -3.35
CA ASP A 242 -37.33 -10.87 -4.06
C ASP A 242 -38.84 -10.60 -3.90
N VAL A 243 -39.28 -10.26 -2.69
CA VAL A 243 -40.68 -9.89 -2.39
C VAL A 243 -41.08 -8.64 -3.17
N TYR A 244 -40.25 -7.59 -3.10
CA TYR A 244 -40.44 -6.34 -3.83
C TYR A 244 -40.63 -6.54 -5.34
N LYS A 245 -39.83 -7.42 -5.95
CA LYS A 245 -39.94 -7.73 -7.38
C LYS A 245 -41.17 -8.59 -7.70
N SER A 246 -41.60 -9.43 -6.77
CA SER A 246 -42.78 -10.29 -6.94
C SER A 246 -44.10 -9.52 -6.90
N ASP A 247 -44.20 -8.47 -6.10
CA ASP A 247 -45.38 -7.60 -6.06
C ASP A 247 -45.51 -6.73 -7.33
N ASN A 248 -44.41 -6.52 -8.06
CA ASN A 248 -44.37 -5.77 -9.32
C ASN A 248 -44.49 -6.64 -10.60
N LYS A 249 -44.48 -7.97 -10.50
CA LYS A 249 -44.73 -8.90 -11.64
C LYS A 249 -45.33 -10.22 -11.16
N TYR A 250 -46.50 -10.58 -11.73
CA TYR A 250 -47.17 -11.90 -11.72
C TYR A 250 -46.31 -13.05 -11.13
N PHE A 251 -46.25 -13.10 -9.80
CA PHE A 251 -45.58 -14.20 -9.10
C PHE A 251 -46.64 -15.27 -8.86
N LEU A 252 -46.58 -16.31 -9.71
CA LEU A 252 -47.46 -17.47 -9.73
C LEU A 252 -47.86 -17.93 -8.33
N GLU A 253 -49.17 -17.99 -8.07
CA GLU A 253 -49.77 -18.33 -6.78
C GLU A 253 -49.30 -19.69 -6.21
N GLU A 254 -48.86 -20.62 -7.06
CA GLU A 254 -48.25 -21.89 -6.64
C GLU A 254 -46.91 -21.72 -5.89
N LYS A 255 -46.12 -20.68 -6.20
CA LYS A 255 -44.84 -20.43 -5.51
C LYS A 255 -44.98 -19.72 -4.17
N LYS A 256 -46.11 -19.07 -3.86
CA LYS A 256 -46.33 -18.35 -2.59
C LYS A 256 -46.30 -19.30 -1.38
N LYS A 257 -46.87 -20.50 -1.51
CA LYS A 257 -46.95 -21.50 -0.43
C LYS A 257 -45.61 -22.17 -0.13
N GLU A 258 -44.80 -22.38 -1.17
CA GLU A 258 -43.40 -22.77 -0.99
C GLU A 258 -42.64 -21.62 -0.33
N TYR A 259 -42.73 -20.38 -0.83
CA TYR A 259 -41.96 -19.22 -0.33
C TYR A 259 -42.10 -18.94 1.18
N THR A 260 -43.28 -19.11 1.76
CA THR A 260 -43.56 -18.80 3.18
C THR A 260 -42.76 -19.66 4.16
N ASP A 261 -42.51 -20.93 3.84
CA ASP A 261 -41.78 -21.86 4.75
C ASP A 261 -40.26 -21.62 4.76
N TYR A 262 -39.73 -20.92 3.74
CA TYR A 262 -38.30 -20.67 3.56
C TYR A 262 -37.92 -19.19 3.67
N CYS A 263 -38.83 -18.35 4.17
CA CYS A 263 -38.53 -16.97 4.50
C CYS A 263 -38.19 -16.82 5.99
N ILE A 264 -37.31 -15.88 6.30
CA ILE A 264 -37.09 -15.36 7.65
C ILE A 264 -38.11 -14.23 7.85
N SER A 265 -39.00 -14.37 8.82
CA SER A 265 -39.93 -13.31 9.22
C SER A 265 -39.21 -12.17 9.93
N GLU A 266 -39.81 -10.98 9.98
CA GLU A 266 -39.27 -9.84 10.73
C GLU A 266 -39.01 -10.19 12.21
N LYS A 267 -39.93 -10.93 12.84
CA LYS A 267 -39.80 -11.38 14.24
C LYS A 267 -38.64 -12.35 14.44
N GLU A 268 -38.44 -13.30 13.51
CA GLU A 268 -37.30 -14.21 13.54
C GLU A 268 -35.98 -13.45 13.34
N MET A 269 -35.92 -12.53 12.38
CA MET A 269 -34.74 -11.72 12.12
C MET A 269 -34.36 -10.88 13.35
N TYR A 270 -35.34 -10.26 14.00
CA TYR A 270 -35.14 -9.54 15.26
C TYR A 270 -34.55 -10.46 16.34
N ARG A 271 -35.14 -11.65 16.55
CA ARG A 271 -34.63 -12.64 17.52
C ARG A 271 -33.19 -13.05 17.24
N MET A 272 -32.84 -13.27 15.97
CA MET A 272 -31.49 -13.63 15.56
C MET A 272 -30.47 -12.49 15.75
N LEU A 273 -30.88 -11.23 15.64
CA LEU A 273 -29.98 -10.07 15.84
C LEU A 273 -29.68 -9.76 17.30
N VAL A 274 -30.60 -10.11 18.18
CA VAL A 274 -30.54 -9.86 19.62
C VAL A 274 -29.67 -10.87 20.38
N VAL A 275 -29.33 -11.99 19.76
CA VAL A 275 -28.42 -12.99 20.37
C VAL A 275 -27.05 -12.40 20.66
N ASN A 276 -26.42 -12.83 21.75
CA ASN A 276 -25.12 -12.34 22.22
C ASN A 276 -23.98 -13.33 21.97
N THR A 277 -24.28 -14.56 21.55
CA THR A 277 -23.25 -15.58 21.23
C THR A 277 -23.58 -16.31 19.93
N SER A 278 -22.54 -16.85 19.26
CA SER A 278 -22.73 -17.74 18.11
C SER A 278 -23.51 -19.00 18.49
N VAL A 279 -23.37 -19.47 19.74
CA VAL A 279 -24.11 -20.64 20.27
C VAL A 279 -25.62 -20.35 20.34
N GLU A 280 -26.02 -19.17 20.83
CA GLU A 280 -27.43 -18.76 20.81
C GLU A 280 -27.98 -18.65 19.37
N LEU A 281 -27.16 -18.22 18.40
CA LEU A 281 -27.54 -18.17 16.99
C LEU A 281 -27.74 -19.57 16.37
N GLU A 282 -27.07 -20.60 16.89
CA GLU A 282 -27.19 -21.97 16.38
C GLU A 282 -28.59 -22.57 16.57
N VAL A 283 -29.41 -22.05 17.49
CA VAL A 283 -30.82 -22.46 17.64
C VAL A 283 -31.59 -22.28 16.32
N PHE A 284 -31.16 -21.33 15.49
CA PHE A 284 -31.76 -21.05 14.18
C PHE A 284 -31.05 -21.76 13.02
N ARG A 285 -30.08 -22.64 13.29
CA ARG A 285 -29.21 -23.27 12.27
C ARG A 285 -30.00 -23.93 11.15
N GLU A 286 -30.99 -24.75 11.47
CA GLU A 286 -31.79 -25.46 10.47
C GLU A 286 -32.50 -24.48 9.53
N LYS A 287 -33.18 -23.47 10.08
CA LYS A 287 -33.87 -22.42 9.32
C LYS A 287 -32.89 -21.65 8.43
N ILE A 288 -31.77 -21.18 8.99
CA ILE A 288 -30.74 -20.42 8.26
C ILE A 288 -30.15 -21.26 7.12
N GLN A 289 -29.82 -22.52 7.37
CA GLN A 289 -29.27 -23.42 6.35
C GLN A 289 -30.28 -23.72 5.24
N LYS A 290 -31.58 -23.83 5.56
CA LYS A 290 -32.66 -23.99 4.59
C LYS A 290 -32.71 -22.80 3.63
N VAL A 291 -32.68 -21.58 4.18
CA VAL A 291 -32.70 -20.31 3.42
C VAL A 291 -31.43 -20.16 2.58
N GLU A 292 -30.25 -20.42 3.17
CA GLU A 292 -28.96 -20.36 2.48
C GLU A 292 -28.92 -21.31 1.26
N ARG A 293 -29.43 -22.54 1.38
CA ARG A 293 -29.42 -23.53 0.29
C ARG A 293 -30.22 -23.04 -0.92
N ILE A 294 -31.42 -22.52 -0.69
CA ILE A 294 -32.29 -22.00 -1.75
C ILE A 294 -31.64 -20.78 -2.42
N ARG A 295 -31.09 -19.88 -1.61
CA ARG A 295 -30.44 -18.66 -2.11
C ARG A 295 -29.19 -18.94 -2.92
N ARG A 296 -28.37 -19.92 -2.52
CA ARG A 296 -27.22 -20.37 -3.32
C ARG A 296 -27.64 -20.98 -4.66
N HIS A 297 -28.82 -21.60 -4.73
CA HIS A 297 -29.36 -22.13 -5.98
C HIS A 297 -29.84 -21.01 -6.92
N ASN A 298 -30.53 -20.01 -6.38
CA ASN A 298 -31.06 -18.88 -7.16
C ASN A 298 -30.00 -17.84 -7.55
N PHE A 299 -28.98 -17.67 -6.70
CA PHE A 299 -27.81 -16.81 -6.95
C PHE A 299 -26.55 -17.68 -6.94
N ARG A 300 -26.29 -18.36 -8.06
CA ARG A 300 -24.99 -19.00 -8.29
C ARG A 300 -23.91 -17.92 -8.35
N ILE A 301 -23.33 -17.61 -7.20
CA ILE A 301 -22.05 -16.90 -7.11
C ILE A 301 -21.03 -17.83 -7.74
N ASN A 302 -20.65 -17.55 -8.98
CA ASN A 302 -19.54 -18.26 -9.59
C ASN A 302 -18.26 -17.63 -9.06
N THR A 303 -17.75 -18.17 -7.95
CA THR A 303 -16.48 -17.73 -7.37
C THR A 303 -15.29 -17.92 -8.33
N ALA A 304 -15.48 -18.64 -9.45
CA ALA A 304 -14.49 -18.75 -10.52
C ALA A 304 -14.57 -17.63 -11.58
N ASP A 305 -15.61 -16.80 -11.59
CA ASP A 305 -15.70 -15.63 -12.48
C ASP A 305 -15.23 -14.36 -11.77
N ILE A 306 -14.01 -13.93 -12.12
CA ILE A 306 -13.38 -12.73 -11.56
C ILE A 306 -14.22 -11.45 -11.76
N LYS A 307 -15.08 -11.37 -12.79
CA LYS A 307 -15.93 -10.19 -13.02
C LYS A 307 -17.04 -10.06 -12.00
N GLN A 308 -17.45 -11.17 -11.38
CA GLN A 308 -18.47 -11.15 -10.35
C GLN A 308 -17.97 -10.55 -9.03
N SER A 309 -16.65 -10.49 -8.81
CA SER A 309 -16.04 -10.04 -7.55
C SER A 309 -16.56 -8.68 -7.07
N TYR A 310 -16.48 -7.64 -7.91
CA TYR A 310 -16.99 -6.30 -7.59
C TYR A 310 -18.48 -6.11 -7.98
N LEU A 311 -18.99 -6.91 -8.92
CA LEU A 311 -20.33 -6.72 -9.47
C LEU A 311 -21.47 -7.24 -8.60
N ILE A 312 -21.27 -8.37 -7.91
CA ILE A 312 -22.32 -8.97 -7.09
C ILE A 312 -22.81 -8.00 -6.04
N GLU A 313 -21.86 -7.36 -5.34
CA GLU A 313 -22.16 -6.44 -4.26
C GLU A 313 -22.81 -5.17 -4.80
N ARG A 314 -22.26 -4.60 -5.87
CA ARG A 314 -22.82 -3.40 -6.51
C ARG A 314 -24.27 -3.61 -6.99
N LYS A 315 -24.57 -4.75 -7.62
CA LYS A 315 -25.94 -5.07 -8.05
C LYS A 315 -26.89 -5.21 -6.86
N PHE A 316 -26.47 -5.95 -5.83
CA PHE A 316 -27.26 -6.11 -4.62
C PHE A 316 -27.59 -4.77 -3.96
N LEU A 317 -26.58 -3.91 -3.79
CA LEU A 317 -26.75 -2.56 -3.24
C LEU A 317 -27.64 -1.68 -4.12
N THR A 318 -27.54 -1.79 -5.45
CA THR A 318 -28.35 -0.99 -6.38
C THR A 318 -29.83 -1.27 -6.17
N GLU A 319 -30.21 -2.55 -6.06
CA GLU A 319 -31.60 -2.95 -5.79
C GLU A 319 -32.11 -2.40 -4.45
N LEU A 320 -31.29 -2.44 -3.40
CA LEU A 320 -31.67 -1.87 -2.11
C LEU A 320 -31.86 -0.35 -2.16
N PHE A 321 -31.00 0.37 -2.89
CA PHE A 321 -31.17 1.80 -3.09
C PHE A 321 -32.39 2.13 -3.96
N THR A 322 -32.73 1.31 -4.96
CA THR A 322 -33.96 1.48 -5.75
C THR A 322 -35.20 1.39 -4.86
N ILE A 323 -35.26 0.37 -3.99
CA ILE A 323 -36.34 0.21 -3.00
C ILE A 323 -36.41 1.42 -2.07
N LEU A 324 -35.25 1.87 -1.57
CA LEU A 324 -35.15 3.04 -0.68
C LEU A 324 -35.68 4.32 -1.36
N LEU A 325 -35.30 4.57 -2.61
CA LEU A 325 -35.64 5.79 -3.34
C LEU A 325 -37.08 5.80 -3.85
N ASN A 326 -37.68 4.63 -4.06
CA ASN A 326 -39.11 4.50 -4.36
C ASN A 326 -40.01 4.65 -3.13
N ASN A 327 -39.44 4.92 -1.94
CA ASN A 327 -40.14 5.02 -0.65
C ASN A 327 -40.88 3.73 -0.22
N GLU A 328 -40.43 2.58 -0.70
CA GLU A 328 -41.06 1.28 -0.42
C GLU A 328 -40.29 0.53 0.68
N PHE A 329 -40.19 1.14 1.87
CA PHE A 329 -39.37 0.63 2.96
C PHE A 329 -40.06 0.70 4.34
N THR A 330 -39.63 -0.16 5.25
CA THR A 330 -39.96 -0.06 6.68
C THR A 330 -38.81 0.57 7.47
N ARG A 331 -39.07 1.07 8.69
CA ARG A 331 -37.99 1.53 9.59
C ARG A 331 -36.98 0.41 9.89
N PHE A 332 -37.47 -0.81 10.03
CA PHE A 332 -36.61 -1.97 10.26
C PHE A 332 -35.72 -2.26 9.04
N PHE A 333 -36.24 -2.15 7.81
CA PHE A 333 -35.42 -2.23 6.60
C PHE A 333 -34.28 -1.19 6.59
N MET A 334 -34.58 0.08 6.86
CA MET A 334 -33.54 1.13 6.88
C MET A 334 -32.47 0.84 7.94
N TYR A 335 -32.89 0.38 9.12
CA TYR A 335 -31.97 -0.03 10.18
C TYR A 335 -31.05 -1.17 9.71
N LEU A 336 -31.62 -2.23 9.14
CA LEU A 336 -30.86 -3.38 8.62
C LEU A 336 -29.92 -2.98 7.48
N PHE A 337 -30.35 -2.08 6.60
CA PHE A 337 -29.52 -1.60 5.50
C PHE A 337 -28.34 -0.79 6.03
N ASN A 338 -28.55 0.14 6.96
CA ASN A 338 -27.45 0.86 7.63
C ASN A 338 -26.49 -0.10 8.34
N PHE A 339 -27.03 -1.06 9.10
CA PHE A 339 -26.24 -2.06 9.81
C PHE A 339 -25.40 -2.90 8.84
N TYR A 340 -25.98 -3.28 7.71
CA TYR A 340 -25.26 -3.98 6.64
C TYR A 340 -24.12 -3.13 6.06
N LEU A 341 -24.37 -1.85 5.75
CA LEU A 341 -23.34 -0.95 5.22
C LEU A 341 -22.20 -0.74 6.22
N ALA A 342 -22.50 -0.61 7.53
CA ALA A 342 -21.49 -0.52 8.56
C ALA A 342 -20.63 -1.79 8.63
N GLY A 343 -21.24 -2.98 8.58
CA GLY A 343 -20.52 -4.25 8.55
C GLY A 343 -19.71 -4.50 7.28
N LEU A 344 -20.25 -4.14 6.11
CA LEU A 344 -19.54 -4.18 4.82
C LEU A 344 -18.23 -3.39 4.93
N ASN A 345 -18.31 -2.14 5.40
CA ASN A 345 -17.15 -1.27 5.54
C ASN A 345 -16.16 -1.82 6.56
N LEU A 346 -16.62 -2.28 7.73
CA LEU A 346 -15.73 -2.86 8.74
C LEU A 346 -14.88 -4.00 8.14
N ILE A 347 -15.51 -4.92 7.40
CA ILE A 347 -14.83 -6.11 6.87
C ILE A 347 -13.96 -5.75 5.66
N LYS A 348 -14.45 -4.97 4.69
CA LYS A 348 -13.69 -4.66 3.48
C LYS A 348 -12.45 -3.81 3.77
N PHE A 349 -12.50 -2.93 4.77
CA PHE A 349 -11.33 -2.15 5.20
C PHE A 349 -10.27 -2.98 5.96
N GLU A 350 -10.48 -4.27 6.19
CA GLU A 350 -9.41 -5.18 6.55
C GLU A 350 -8.50 -5.54 5.35
N PHE A 351 -8.96 -5.34 4.11
CA PHE A 351 -8.19 -5.65 2.89
C PHE A 351 -7.64 -4.41 2.17
N VAL A 352 -8.05 -3.20 2.56
CA VAL A 352 -7.64 -1.96 1.91
C VAL A 352 -7.00 -0.99 2.90
N GLN A 353 -6.04 -0.20 2.42
CA GLN A 353 -5.35 0.81 3.22
C GLN A 353 -6.09 2.14 3.13
N ASP A 354 -6.45 2.68 4.30
CA ASP A 354 -6.97 4.04 4.47
C ASP A 354 -5.89 5.04 4.90
N ASN A 355 -6.27 6.33 5.00
CA ASN A 355 -5.36 7.44 5.30
C ASN A 355 -5.25 7.78 6.81
N ILE A 356 -5.80 6.97 7.74
CA ILE A 356 -5.70 7.24 9.20
C ILE A 356 -4.62 6.39 9.84
N GLY A 357 -3.66 7.01 10.51
CA GLY A 357 -2.50 6.31 11.05
C GLY A 357 -1.38 6.30 10.02
N MET A 358 -0.16 6.54 10.50
CA MET A 358 1.01 6.76 9.66
C MET A 358 1.93 5.54 9.68
N GLY A 359 2.63 5.32 8.57
CA GLY A 359 3.81 4.47 8.51
C GLY A 359 3.62 3.16 7.75
N PHE A 360 4.75 2.65 7.27
CA PHE A 360 4.87 1.38 6.55
C PHE A 360 4.32 0.18 7.34
N GLY A 361 4.48 0.17 8.67
CA GLY A 361 3.97 -0.90 9.53
C GLY A 361 2.46 -1.14 9.39
N LYS A 362 1.68 -0.07 9.21
CA LYS A 362 0.23 -0.19 9.02
C LYS A 362 -0.12 -0.80 7.66
N PHE A 363 0.58 -0.40 6.60
CA PHE A 363 0.42 -1.03 5.29
C PHE A 363 0.73 -2.53 5.35
N LYS A 364 1.77 -2.92 6.10
CA LYS A 364 2.14 -4.33 6.28
C LYS A 364 1.05 -5.18 6.93
N GLU A 365 0.25 -4.60 7.83
CA GLU A 365 -0.93 -5.29 8.39
C GLU A 365 -1.87 -5.73 7.26
N LYS A 366 -2.20 -4.83 6.34
CA LYS A 366 -3.09 -5.08 5.18
C LYS A 366 -2.45 -6.00 4.14
N GLU A 367 -1.17 -5.80 3.86
CA GLU A 367 -0.39 -6.65 2.95
C GLU A 367 -0.39 -8.12 3.42
N SER A 368 -0.25 -8.35 4.72
CA SER A 368 -0.16 -9.70 5.29
C SER A 368 -1.46 -10.50 5.23
N VAL A 369 -2.61 -9.83 5.07
CA VAL A 369 -3.95 -10.45 5.11
C VAL A 369 -4.66 -10.42 3.77
N LYS A 370 -4.02 -9.89 2.72
CA LYS A 370 -4.60 -9.73 1.38
C LYS A 370 -5.05 -11.03 0.71
N GLU A 371 -4.57 -12.18 1.17
CA GLU A 371 -5.00 -13.50 0.68
C GLU A 371 -5.88 -14.25 1.71
N GLY A 372 -6.44 -13.56 2.72
CA GLY A 372 -7.06 -14.16 3.89
C GLY A 372 -8.11 -15.25 3.62
N PHE A 373 -8.89 -15.09 2.55
CA PHE A 373 -9.88 -16.07 2.09
C PHE A 373 -9.53 -16.71 0.74
N LEU A 374 -8.38 -16.37 0.14
CA LEU A 374 -8.02 -16.78 -1.22
C LEU A 374 -7.06 -17.98 -1.22
N ASN A 375 -7.52 -19.09 -1.81
CA ASN A 375 -6.71 -20.30 -1.95
C ASN A 375 -6.26 -20.57 -3.41
N ASN A 376 -6.78 -19.79 -4.38
CA ASN A 376 -6.54 -20.02 -5.81
C ASN A 376 -5.77 -18.87 -6.46
N ASN A 377 -4.46 -19.05 -6.62
CA ASN A 377 -3.58 -18.09 -7.28
C ASN A 377 -3.98 -17.79 -8.73
N LEU A 378 -4.63 -18.72 -9.45
CA LEU A 378 -5.03 -18.50 -10.84
C LEU A 378 -6.03 -17.34 -10.96
N LEU A 379 -7.02 -17.27 -10.06
CA LEU A 379 -8.01 -16.20 -10.07
C LEU A 379 -7.37 -14.83 -9.86
N ILE A 380 -6.34 -14.76 -9.01
CA ILE A 380 -5.56 -13.53 -8.79
C ILE A 380 -4.88 -13.13 -10.09
N TYR A 381 -4.18 -14.05 -10.76
CA TYR A 381 -3.47 -13.75 -12.01
C TYR A 381 -4.43 -13.38 -13.15
N GLU A 382 -5.57 -14.05 -13.24
CA GLU A 382 -6.63 -13.71 -14.19
C GLU A 382 -7.16 -12.29 -13.94
N SER A 383 -7.38 -11.91 -12.68
CA SER A 383 -7.86 -10.56 -12.32
C SER A 383 -6.85 -9.46 -12.68
N VAL A 384 -5.54 -9.73 -12.55
CA VAL A 384 -4.48 -8.81 -12.94
C VAL A 384 -4.54 -8.52 -14.44
N PHE A 385 -4.57 -9.54 -15.29
CA PHE A 385 -4.62 -9.31 -16.74
C PHE A 385 -5.96 -8.75 -17.20
N ASP A 386 -7.09 -9.16 -16.61
CA ASP A 386 -8.40 -8.56 -16.93
C ASP A 386 -8.40 -7.06 -16.63
N LYS A 387 -7.83 -6.62 -15.50
CA LYS A 387 -7.69 -5.21 -15.13
C LYS A 387 -6.89 -4.43 -16.17
N TYR A 388 -5.65 -4.82 -16.43
CA TYR A 388 -4.77 -4.05 -17.32
C TYR A 388 -5.23 -4.06 -18.79
N TYR A 389 -5.82 -5.16 -19.29
CA TYR A 389 -6.41 -5.16 -20.62
C TYR A 389 -7.67 -4.30 -20.71
N LYS A 390 -8.43 -4.17 -19.61
CA LYS A 390 -9.60 -3.29 -19.54
C LYS A 390 -9.22 -1.81 -19.55
N GLU A 391 -8.11 -1.44 -18.91
CA GLU A 391 -7.57 -0.07 -18.99
C GLU A 391 -7.19 0.32 -20.43
N GLY A 392 -6.80 -0.65 -21.26
CA GLY A 392 -6.69 -0.52 -22.72
C GLY A 392 -5.45 0.22 -23.23
N ASN A 393 -4.82 1.04 -22.39
CA ASN A 393 -3.65 1.87 -22.72
C ASN A 393 -2.32 1.34 -22.16
N ILE A 394 -2.35 0.23 -21.42
CA ILE A 394 -1.17 -0.38 -20.80
C ILE A 394 -0.39 -1.18 -21.85
N LYS A 395 0.91 -0.91 -21.99
CA LYS A 395 1.78 -1.60 -22.95
C LYS A 395 2.70 -2.63 -22.29
N LYS A 396 3.25 -2.28 -21.13
CA LYS A 396 4.30 -3.02 -20.42
C LYS A 396 3.93 -3.16 -18.94
N ILE A 397 4.13 -4.34 -18.35
CA ILE A 397 3.94 -4.58 -16.90
C ILE A 397 5.12 -5.35 -16.28
N GLU A 398 5.65 -4.85 -15.18
CA GLU A 398 6.79 -5.44 -14.48
C GLU A 398 6.39 -6.05 -13.14
N ILE A 399 6.26 -7.37 -13.14
CA ILE A 399 5.65 -8.13 -12.06
C ILE A 399 6.71 -8.48 -11.00
N ARG A 400 6.58 -7.97 -9.78
CA ARG A 400 7.40 -8.39 -8.64
C ARG A 400 6.92 -9.69 -8.03
N ILE A 401 7.85 -10.62 -7.81
CA ILE A 401 7.62 -11.87 -7.09
C ILE A 401 8.79 -12.18 -6.15
N ALA A 402 8.48 -12.80 -5.01
CA ALA A 402 9.52 -13.38 -4.15
C ALA A 402 10.29 -14.49 -4.88
N PRO A 403 11.56 -14.77 -4.50
CA PRO A 403 12.35 -15.86 -5.07
C PRO A 403 11.61 -17.20 -4.99
N LYS A 404 11.66 -17.97 -6.09
CA LYS A 404 11.00 -19.28 -6.22
C LYS A 404 11.99 -20.34 -6.66
N SER A 405 11.64 -21.60 -6.43
CA SER A 405 12.38 -22.71 -7.05
C SER A 405 12.28 -22.61 -8.57
N LYS A 406 13.27 -23.15 -9.30
CA LYS A 406 13.25 -23.22 -10.76
C LYS A 406 11.93 -23.79 -11.31
N LYS A 407 11.45 -24.89 -10.71
CA LYS A 407 10.20 -25.56 -11.13
C LYS A 407 8.98 -24.66 -10.94
N ASP A 408 8.88 -24.00 -9.79
CA ASP A 408 7.74 -23.13 -9.49
C ASP A 408 7.75 -21.86 -10.33
N LEU A 409 8.93 -21.33 -10.64
CA LEU A 409 9.08 -20.16 -11.49
C LEU A 409 8.69 -20.46 -12.95
N ILE A 410 9.12 -21.60 -13.51
CA ILE A 410 8.69 -22.04 -14.84
C ILE A 410 7.17 -22.22 -14.88
N LYS A 411 6.60 -22.92 -13.89
CA LYS A 411 5.14 -23.11 -13.77
C LYS A 411 4.40 -21.77 -13.69
N LEU A 412 4.94 -20.81 -12.96
CA LEU A 412 4.39 -19.46 -12.88
C LEU A 412 4.42 -18.77 -14.25
N ILE A 413 5.56 -18.78 -14.94
CA ILE A 413 5.71 -18.16 -16.27
C ILE A 413 4.73 -18.80 -17.26
N ASP A 414 4.59 -20.12 -17.27
CA ASP A 414 3.61 -20.82 -18.12
C ASP A 414 2.18 -20.39 -17.81
N THR A 415 1.85 -20.25 -16.53
CA THR A 415 0.52 -19.80 -16.11
C THR A 415 0.28 -18.36 -16.56
N LEU A 416 1.23 -17.46 -16.34
CA LEU A 416 1.14 -16.06 -16.77
C LEU A 416 1.04 -15.93 -18.29
N ASN A 417 1.82 -16.71 -19.06
CA ASN A 417 1.74 -16.74 -20.53
C ASN A 417 0.34 -17.16 -21.00
N LYS A 418 -0.20 -18.25 -20.44
CA LYS A 418 -1.54 -18.74 -20.78
C LYS A 418 -2.62 -17.73 -20.42
N THR A 419 -2.53 -17.13 -19.23
CA THR A 419 -3.48 -16.12 -18.78
C THR A 419 -3.41 -14.86 -19.65
N ASN A 420 -2.20 -14.35 -19.92
CA ASN A 420 -2.01 -13.19 -20.80
C ASN A 420 -2.61 -13.44 -22.19
N GLU A 421 -2.35 -14.60 -22.79
CA GLU A 421 -2.91 -14.98 -24.09
C GLU A 421 -4.44 -15.07 -24.07
N LYS A 422 -5.02 -15.70 -23.03
CA LYS A 422 -6.47 -15.80 -22.84
C LYS A 422 -7.13 -14.42 -22.83
N TYR A 423 -6.60 -13.50 -22.02
CA TYR A 423 -7.18 -12.17 -21.87
C TYR A 423 -6.87 -11.25 -23.06
N TYR A 424 -5.71 -11.38 -23.70
CA TYR A 424 -5.41 -10.70 -24.96
C TYR A 424 -6.47 -11.03 -26.01
N ARG A 425 -6.71 -12.32 -26.31
CA ARG A 425 -7.71 -12.73 -27.30
C ARG A 425 -9.11 -12.23 -26.96
N LYS A 426 -9.51 -12.33 -25.70
CA LYS A 426 -10.80 -11.85 -25.18
C LYS A 426 -11.03 -10.37 -25.44
N TYR A 427 -10.02 -9.53 -25.22
CA TYR A 427 -10.14 -8.09 -25.37
C TYR A 427 -9.87 -7.62 -26.82
N LYS A 428 -8.93 -8.26 -27.53
CA LYS A 428 -8.67 -8.03 -28.96
C LYS A 428 -9.91 -8.27 -29.82
N ALA A 429 -10.68 -9.31 -29.53
CA ALA A 429 -11.94 -9.59 -30.22
C ALA A 429 -13.02 -8.50 -30.04
N LYS A 430 -12.88 -7.64 -29.03
CA LYS A 430 -13.80 -6.51 -28.78
C LYS A 430 -13.29 -5.18 -29.30
N ASN A 431 -11.97 -5.03 -29.40
CA ASN A 431 -11.32 -3.81 -29.85
C ASN A 431 -10.00 -4.17 -30.54
N GLU A 432 -9.97 -4.00 -31.87
CA GLU A 432 -8.81 -4.30 -32.70
C GLU A 432 -7.60 -3.42 -32.39
N ALA A 433 -7.76 -2.26 -31.74
CA ALA A 433 -6.64 -1.40 -31.34
C ALA A 433 -5.83 -1.97 -30.15
N ILE A 434 -6.36 -2.96 -29.43
CA ILE A 434 -5.68 -3.54 -28.28
C ILE A 434 -4.44 -4.31 -28.74
N SER A 435 -3.29 -3.94 -28.19
CA SER A 435 -2.02 -4.65 -28.33
C SER A 435 -1.85 -5.64 -27.19
N LYS A 436 -1.14 -6.74 -27.44
CA LYS A 436 -0.79 -7.69 -26.37
C LYS A 436 0.12 -6.99 -25.37
N ILE A 437 -0.21 -7.10 -24.08
CA ILE A 437 0.60 -6.57 -23.00
C ILE A 437 1.89 -7.37 -22.91
N GLU A 438 3.01 -6.68 -22.98
CA GLU A 438 4.31 -7.26 -22.68
C GLU A 438 4.50 -7.28 -21.16
N TYR A 439 4.99 -8.40 -20.65
CA TYR A 439 5.30 -8.50 -19.23
C TYR A 439 6.69 -9.09 -19.01
N GLY A 440 7.32 -8.63 -17.94
CA GLY A 440 8.54 -9.17 -17.36
C GLY A 440 8.39 -9.36 -15.86
N ILE A 441 9.28 -10.15 -15.29
CA ILE A 441 9.30 -10.52 -13.88
C ILE A 441 10.56 -9.94 -13.24
N ILE A 442 10.34 -9.29 -12.09
CA ILE A 442 11.39 -8.81 -11.20
C ILE A 442 11.41 -9.72 -9.96
N ILE A 443 12.58 -10.30 -9.66
CA ILE A 443 12.75 -11.11 -8.45
C ILE A 443 13.03 -10.19 -7.27
N HIS A 444 12.09 -10.14 -6.34
CA HIS A 444 12.04 -9.23 -5.21
C HIS A 444 12.43 -9.95 -3.91
N TYR A 445 13.63 -9.66 -3.38
CA TYR A 445 14.08 -10.16 -2.08
C TYR A 445 13.38 -9.46 -0.92
N ILE A 446 12.87 -10.26 0.03
CA ILE A 446 12.13 -9.77 1.19
C ILE A 446 13.11 -9.34 2.29
N LYS A 447 13.13 -8.05 2.62
CA LYS A 447 13.88 -7.49 3.75
C LYS A 447 13.23 -7.87 5.07
N ASN A 448 14.05 -8.16 6.06
CA ASN A 448 13.62 -8.39 7.43
C ASN A 448 14.58 -7.69 8.39
N SER A 449 14.02 -7.03 9.41
CA SER A 449 14.79 -6.38 10.47
C SER A 449 15.52 -7.40 11.33
N ASP A 450 16.74 -7.10 11.74
CA ASP A 450 17.48 -7.87 12.74
C ASP A 450 17.12 -7.38 14.14
N SER A 451 16.38 -8.17 14.92
CA SER A 451 16.06 -7.88 16.32
C SER A 451 17.05 -8.57 17.26
N LEU A 452 17.60 -7.83 18.22
CA LEU A 452 18.24 -8.43 19.38
C LEU A 452 17.12 -8.89 20.33
N ASN A 453 16.67 -10.14 20.21
CA ASN A 453 15.71 -10.69 21.17
C ASN A 453 16.42 -11.05 22.47
N ASN A 454 15.80 -10.75 23.61
CA ASN A 454 16.25 -11.23 24.91
C ASN A 454 16.15 -12.77 24.93
N GLY A 455 17.30 -13.44 24.80
CA GLY A 455 17.40 -14.91 24.77
C GLY A 455 18.04 -15.51 23.51
N ASP A 456 18.34 -14.70 22.48
CA ASP A 456 19.09 -15.19 21.32
C ASP A 456 20.55 -15.50 21.71
N ASN A 457 21.03 -16.71 21.41
CA ASN A 457 22.37 -17.18 21.75
C ASN A 457 23.47 -16.25 21.17
N ILE A 458 24.34 -15.81 22.07
CA ILE A 458 25.23 -14.63 22.04
C ILE A 458 26.50 -14.83 21.17
N SER A 459 26.39 -15.14 19.87
CA SER A 459 27.62 -15.20 19.01
C SER A 459 27.49 -14.94 17.51
N MET A 460 26.40 -14.31 17.05
CA MET A 460 26.19 -14.11 15.60
C MET A 460 26.47 -12.66 15.17
N TRP A 461 27.39 -12.51 14.22
CA TRP A 461 27.70 -11.24 13.56
C TRP A 461 26.45 -10.53 13.01
N ARG A 462 26.46 -9.19 12.99
CA ARG A 462 25.30 -8.33 12.62
C ARG A 462 24.62 -8.78 11.32
N ASN A 463 23.29 -8.87 11.33
CA ASN A 463 22.44 -9.29 10.21
C ASN A 463 22.69 -10.72 9.67
N LYS A 464 23.32 -11.62 10.44
CA LYS A 464 23.65 -12.99 9.98
C LYS A 464 22.42 -13.78 9.52
N LYS A 465 21.30 -13.75 10.26
CA LYS A 465 20.05 -14.46 9.89
C LYS A 465 19.60 -14.03 8.49
N MET A 466 19.58 -12.71 8.23
CA MET A 466 19.22 -12.15 6.93
C MET A 466 20.21 -12.52 5.83
N ARG A 467 21.52 -12.37 6.08
CA ARG A 467 22.57 -12.70 5.09
C ARG A 467 22.58 -14.17 4.69
N VAL A 468 22.35 -15.09 5.65
CA VAL A 468 22.22 -16.53 5.37
C VAL A 468 20.96 -16.82 4.55
N SER A 469 19.83 -16.19 4.88
CA SER A 469 18.60 -16.30 4.09
C SER A 469 18.82 -15.82 2.65
N LEU A 470 19.43 -14.64 2.48
CA LEU A 470 19.76 -14.07 1.18
C LEU A 470 20.68 -14.96 0.35
N ASP A 471 21.72 -15.55 0.94
CA ASP A 471 22.59 -16.48 0.20
C ASP A 471 21.79 -17.67 -0.34
N ARG A 472 20.89 -18.25 0.47
CA ARG A 472 20.01 -19.36 0.04
C ARG A 472 19.07 -18.94 -1.08
N GLU A 473 18.37 -17.83 -0.94
CA GLU A 473 17.41 -17.34 -1.96
C GLU A 473 18.13 -16.88 -3.24
N SER A 474 19.33 -16.30 -3.13
CA SER A 474 20.16 -15.92 -4.28
C SER A 474 20.55 -17.13 -5.10
N LYS A 475 20.84 -18.28 -4.48
CA LYS A 475 21.17 -19.52 -5.19
C LYS A 475 19.99 -20.04 -6.01
N LYS A 476 18.77 -19.95 -5.49
CA LYS A 476 17.55 -20.30 -6.28
C LYS A 476 17.46 -19.43 -7.53
N THR A 477 17.68 -18.13 -7.37
CA THR A 477 17.65 -17.15 -8.47
C THR A 477 18.78 -17.40 -9.48
N SER A 478 20.00 -17.63 -8.99
CA SER A 478 21.19 -17.91 -9.82
C SER A 478 21.02 -19.19 -10.65
N SER A 479 20.37 -20.22 -10.09
CA SER A 479 20.13 -21.51 -10.77
C SER A 479 19.27 -21.38 -12.03
N PHE A 480 18.53 -20.29 -12.16
CA PHE A 480 17.72 -19.99 -13.34
C PHE A 480 18.58 -19.35 -14.46
N PHE A 481 19.60 -18.58 -14.10
CA PHE A 481 20.53 -18.00 -15.08
C PHE A 481 21.44 -19.06 -15.69
N SER A 482 21.67 -20.18 -15.00
CA SER A 482 22.43 -21.33 -15.51
C SER A 482 21.65 -22.30 -16.39
N LEU A 483 20.40 -22.01 -16.78
CA LEU A 483 19.63 -22.91 -17.68
C LEU A 483 20.26 -23.04 -19.08
N SER A 484 20.01 -24.14 -19.77
CA SER A 484 20.47 -24.36 -21.15
C SER A 484 19.78 -23.41 -22.14
N ALA A 485 20.31 -23.32 -23.38
CA ALA A 485 19.74 -22.52 -24.46
C ALA A 485 18.28 -22.89 -24.77
N ALA A 486 17.88 -24.15 -24.60
CA ALA A 486 16.50 -24.61 -24.79
C ALA A 486 15.48 -23.97 -23.82
N SER A 487 15.94 -23.34 -22.73
CA SER A 487 15.09 -22.61 -21.77
C SER A 487 15.20 -21.08 -21.90
N HIS A 488 15.76 -20.57 -23.00
CA HIS A 488 15.98 -19.13 -23.22
C HIS A 488 14.68 -18.31 -23.12
N LEU A 489 13.55 -18.86 -23.60
CA LEU A 489 12.23 -18.21 -23.53
C LEU A 489 11.77 -17.89 -22.10
N TYR A 490 12.18 -18.68 -21.11
CA TYR A 490 11.89 -18.38 -19.70
C TYR A 490 12.87 -17.33 -19.17
N LYS A 491 14.14 -17.38 -19.59
CA LYS A 491 15.17 -16.42 -19.16
C LYS A 491 14.81 -14.99 -19.52
N ILE A 492 14.35 -14.75 -20.74
CA ILE A 492 13.97 -13.40 -21.20
C ILE A 492 12.81 -12.79 -20.42
N LYS A 493 12.03 -13.61 -19.68
CA LYS A 493 10.97 -13.11 -18.79
C LYS A 493 11.49 -12.61 -17.45
N ILE A 494 12.71 -12.97 -17.03
CA ILE A 494 13.32 -12.41 -15.82
C ILE A 494 14.18 -11.21 -16.22
N ILE A 495 13.71 -10.02 -15.89
CA ILE A 495 14.22 -8.74 -16.40
C ILE A 495 14.96 -7.92 -15.34
N GLY A 496 14.77 -8.25 -14.06
CA GLY A 496 15.48 -7.53 -13.01
C GLY A 496 15.40 -8.16 -11.62
N ILE A 497 16.13 -7.51 -10.70
CA ILE A 497 16.23 -7.86 -9.28
C ILE A 497 15.79 -6.65 -8.45
N ASP A 498 15.08 -6.92 -7.36
CA ASP A 498 14.60 -5.95 -6.38
C ASP A 498 14.82 -6.41 -4.93
N ALA A 499 14.75 -5.49 -3.99
CA ALA A 499 14.56 -5.78 -2.58
C ALA A 499 13.62 -4.75 -1.93
N ALA A 500 12.65 -5.22 -1.15
CA ALA A 500 11.65 -4.39 -0.47
C ALA A 500 11.13 -5.07 0.80
N ASN A 501 10.11 -4.47 1.43
CA ASN A 501 9.65 -4.70 2.80
C ASN A 501 10.47 -3.85 3.80
N VAL A 502 10.44 -4.18 5.09
CA VAL A 502 11.01 -3.39 6.19
C VAL A 502 12.44 -2.91 5.91
N GLU A 503 12.66 -1.59 5.95
CA GLU A 503 13.97 -0.97 5.80
C GLU A 503 14.66 -0.74 7.15
N LEU A 504 13.86 -0.46 8.19
CA LEU A 504 14.40 -0.21 9.53
C LEU A 504 15.22 -1.39 10.01
N ARG A 505 16.46 -1.11 10.44
CA ARG A 505 17.43 -2.11 10.91
C ARG A 505 17.82 -3.16 9.85
N CYS A 506 17.52 -2.93 8.56
CA CYS A 506 17.93 -3.78 7.44
C CYS A 506 18.54 -2.92 6.32
N ARG A 507 19.73 -2.37 6.58
CA ARG A 507 20.41 -1.44 5.67
C ARG A 507 20.80 -2.10 4.34
N PRO A 508 20.90 -1.33 3.23
CA PRO A 508 21.38 -1.81 1.94
C PRO A 508 22.71 -2.58 1.98
N GLU A 509 23.59 -2.29 2.95
CA GLU A 509 24.85 -3.01 3.20
C GLU A 509 24.69 -4.56 3.23
N VAL A 510 23.52 -5.05 3.65
CA VAL A 510 23.21 -6.48 3.76
C VAL A 510 23.06 -7.14 2.40
N PHE A 511 22.61 -6.38 1.40
CA PHE A 511 22.27 -6.84 0.05
C PHE A 511 23.40 -6.63 -0.97
N GLY A 512 24.38 -5.78 -0.66
CA GLY A 512 25.51 -5.44 -1.53
C GLY A 512 26.14 -6.65 -2.25
N PRO A 513 26.57 -7.71 -1.52
CA PRO A 513 27.19 -8.87 -2.16
C PRO A 513 26.27 -9.61 -3.14
N VAL A 514 24.97 -9.72 -2.84
CA VAL A 514 24.00 -10.44 -3.68
C VAL A 514 23.67 -9.65 -4.94
N PHE A 515 23.47 -8.34 -4.84
CA PHE A 515 23.23 -7.48 -6.00
C PHE A 515 24.45 -7.45 -6.94
N ARG A 516 25.66 -7.27 -6.41
CA ARG A 516 26.89 -7.33 -7.21
C ARG A 516 27.10 -8.71 -7.85
N LYS A 517 26.74 -9.79 -7.14
CA LYS A 517 26.79 -11.16 -7.69
C LYS A 517 25.87 -11.29 -8.91
N HIS A 518 24.60 -10.94 -8.78
CA HIS A 518 23.65 -11.00 -9.90
C HIS A 518 24.05 -10.07 -11.04
N ARG A 519 24.65 -8.92 -10.74
CA ARG A 519 25.21 -8.04 -11.77
C ARG A 519 26.34 -8.70 -12.55
N LEU A 520 27.23 -9.44 -11.89
CA LEU A 520 28.28 -10.22 -12.56
C LEU A 520 27.72 -11.39 -13.37
N GLU A 521 26.70 -12.07 -12.86
CA GLU A 521 26.01 -13.18 -13.55
C GLU A 521 25.24 -12.69 -14.79
N SER A 522 24.65 -11.48 -14.69
CA SER A 522 23.87 -10.85 -15.76
C SER A 522 24.71 -10.65 -17.03
N LYS A 523 25.94 -10.13 -16.88
CA LYS A 523 26.89 -9.90 -17.99
C LYS A 523 27.18 -11.16 -18.81
N LYS A 524 26.97 -12.35 -18.24
CA LYS A 524 27.29 -13.64 -18.88
C LYS A 524 26.09 -14.31 -19.53
N SER A 525 24.86 -13.96 -19.16
CA SER A 525 23.70 -14.83 -19.42
C SER A 525 22.39 -14.13 -19.74
N ASN A 526 22.20 -12.90 -19.25
CA ASN A 526 20.98 -12.10 -19.46
C ASN A 526 21.23 -10.69 -18.95
N ASN A 527 20.93 -9.63 -19.70
CA ASN A 527 21.07 -8.27 -19.19
C ASN A 527 19.95 -7.95 -18.18
N LEU A 528 20.14 -8.36 -16.93
CA LEU A 528 19.31 -7.99 -15.79
C LEU A 528 19.52 -6.52 -15.43
N ASN A 529 18.43 -5.86 -15.06
CA ASN A 529 18.46 -4.52 -14.48
C ASN A 529 18.14 -4.60 -12.98
N PHE A 530 18.38 -3.51 -12.25
CA PHE A 530 18.25 -3.51 -10.80
C PHE A 530 17.34 -2.38 -10.34
N THR A 531 16.43 -2.74 -9.43
CA THR A 531 15.67 -1.79 -8.64
C THR A 531 15.85 -2.13 -7.16
N TYR A 532 15.58 -1.20 -6.26
CA TYR A 532 15.66 -1.42 -4.82
C TYR A 532 14.76 -0.39 -4.13
N HIS A 533 13.80 -0.83 -3.33
CA HIS A 533 13.00 0.08 -2.51
C HIS A 533 13.90 0.71 -1.46
N VAL A 534 13.98 2.03 -1.38
CA VAL A 534 14.83 2.67 -0.38
C VAL A 534 14.35 4.06 -0.06
N GLY A 535 14.52 4.48 1.18
CA GLY A 535 14.08 5.79 1.63
C GLY A 535 12.56 5.91 1.63
N GLU A 536 11.85 4.79 1.68
CA GLU A 536 10.40 4.70 1.91
C GLU A 536 10.09 4.73 3.41
N GLU A 537 10.92 4.04 4.21
CA GLU A 537 10.80 3.91 5.65
C GLU A 537 12.13 4.28 6.35
N PHE A 538 12.09 5.29 7.24
CA PHE A 538 13.29 5.78 7.95
C PHE A 538 12.93 6.50 9.26
N ASN A 539 13.87 6.49 10.22
CA ASN A 539 13.70 7.18 11.51
C ASN A 539 13.97 8.69 11.42
N THR A 540 14.97 9.06 10.63
CA THR A 540 15.36 10.45 10.33
C THR A 540 15.48 10.60 8.83
N ILE A 541 15.21 11.80 8.30
CA ILE A 541 15.35 12.05 6.86
C ILE A 541 16.78 11.81 6.38
N CYS A 542 17.78 12.18 7.20
CA CYS A 542 19.20 11.91 6.92
C CYS A 542 19.48 10.40 6.82
N ASN A 543 18.89 9.58 7.70
CA ASN A 543 19.03 8.13 7.64
C ASN A 543 18.48 7.56 6.34
N GLY A 544 17.34 8.08 5.85
CA GLY A 544 16.74 7.73 4.57
C GLY A 544 17.61 8.14 3.38
N LEU A 545 18.13 9.38 3.37
CA LEU A 545 19.05 9.86 2.33
C LEU A 545 20.34 9.04 2.29
N ARG A 546 20.95 8.76 3.45
CA ARG A 546 22.12 7.88 3.54
C ARG A 546 21.79 6.47 3.04
N ALA A 547 20.60 5.93 3.29
CA ALA A 547 20.22 4.62 2.77
C ALA A 547 20.19 4.61 1.24
N ILE A 548 19.65 5.66 0.63
CA ILE A 548 19.65 5.82 -0.82
C ILE A 548 21.09 5.86 -1.34
N ASP A 549 21.98 6.62 -0.69
CA ASP A 549 23.39 6.67 -1.06
C ASP A 549 24.10 5.32 -0.92
N GLU A 550 23.77 4.54 0.12
CA GLU A 550 24.27 3.18 0.31
C GLU A 550 23.82 2.23 -0.81
N VAL A 551 22.60 2.39 -1.37
CA VAL A 551 22.19 1.65 -2.56
C VAL A 551 23.08 2.02 -3.75
N VAL A 552 23.30 3.33 -3.96
CA VAL A 552 24.14 3.83 -5.05
C VAL A 552 25.56 3.26 -4.96
N GLU A 553 26.17 3.34 -3.79
CA GLU A 553 27.58 2.99 -3.57
C GLU A 553 27.79 1.50 -3.33
N PHE A 554 27.03 0.86 -2.42
CA PHE A 554 27.26 -0.52 -2.00
C PHE A 554 26.67 -1.52 -2.97
N LEU A 555 25.49 -1.27 -3.55
CA LEU A 555 24.89 -2.18 -4.53
C LEU A 555 25.39 -1.91 -5.96
N ASN A 556 26.25 -0.88 -6.12
CA ASN A 556 26.87 -0.51 -7.39
C ASN A 556 25.79 -0.20 -8.44
N PHE A 557 24.84 0.67 -8.07
CA PHE A 557 23.79 1.14 -8.96
C PHE A 557 24.35 2.09 -10.01
N ARG A 558 23.82 1.96 -11.22
CA ARG A 558 24.34 2.58 -12.44
C ARG A 558 23.20 3.16 -13.26
N ARG A 559 23.56 3.77 -14.39
CA ARG A 559 22.61 4.23 -15.40
C ARG A 559 21.58 3.16 -15.71
N ASN A 560 20.31 3.55 -15.73
CA ASN A 560 19.12 2.72 -15.93
C ASN A 560 18.74 1.79 -14.77
N ASP A 561 19.45 1.78 -13.64
CA ASP A 561 18.90 1.18 -12.41
C ASP A 561 17.88 2.16 -11.77
N ARG A 562 16.98 1.65 -10.92
CA ARG A 562 15.83 2.42 -10.40
C ARG A 562 15.72 2.37 -8.87
N LEU A 563 15.39 3.47 -8.23
CA LEU A 563 15.09 3.51 -6.80
C LEU A 563 13.58 3.40 -6.60
N GLY A 564 13.13 2.42 -5.81
CA GLY A 564 11.72 2.29 -5.42
C GLY A 564 11.36 3.33 -4.35
N HIS A 565 10.28 4.09 -4.59
CA HIS A 565 9.75 5.17 -3.73
C HIS A 565 10.67 6.38 -3.55
N ALA A 566 11.84 6.22 -2.94
CA ALA A 566 12.81 7.27 -2.64
C ALA A 566 12.21 8.54 -1.98
N LEU A 567 11.25 8.37 -1.05
CA LEU A 567 10.53 9.50 -0.45
C LEU A 567 11.47 10.52 0.18
N ALA A 568 12.48 10.07 0.92
CA ALA A 568 13.47 10.94 1.57
C ALA A 568 14.16 11.90 0.58
N LEU A 569 14.32 11.50 -0.68
CA LEU A 569 15.05 12.28 -1.70
C LEU A 569 14.31 13.55 -2.13
N GLY A 570 12.99 13.59 -1.99
CA GLY A 570 12.16 14.71 -2.46
C GLY A 570 11.35 15.42 -1.37
N MET A 571 11.53 15.05 -0.10
CA MET A 571 10.84 15.70 1.01
C MET A 571 11.43 17.09 1.29
N GLU A 572 10.57 18.07 1.59
CA GLU A 572 10.99 19.41 1.98
C GLU A 572 11.56 19.39 3.41
N ILE A 573 12.87 19.67 3.52
CA ILE A 573 13.67 19.49 4.73
C ILE A 573 13.18 20.37 5.88
N LYS A 574 12.90 21.65 5.63
CA LYS A 574 12.53 22.61 6.69
C LYS A 574 11.17 22.28 7.29
N THR A 575 10.20 21.93 6.45
CA THR A 575 8.87 21.45 6.86
C THR A 575 8.98 20.17 7.67
N TYR A 576 9.86 19.24 7.27
CA TYR A 576 10.08 18.01 8.04
C TYR A 576 10.55 18.31 9.47
N PHE A 577 11.59 19.13 9.64
CA PHE A 577 12.11 19.47 10.97
C PHE A 577 11.15 20.34 11.78
N THR A 578 10.46 21.28 11.14
CA THR A 578 9.43 22.12 11.80
C THR A 578 8.31 21.27 12.38
N LYS A 579 7.79 20.29 11.62
CA LYS A 579 6.78 19.33 12.10
C LYS A 579 7.28 18.47 13.27
N LYS A 580 8.59 18.24 13.34
CA LYS A 580 9.26 17.49 14.41
C LYS A 580 9.80 18.38 15.54
N ARG A 581 9.48 19.68 15.52
CA ARG A 581 9.93 20.69 16.51
C ARG A 581 11.46 20.75 16.64
N ASN A 582 12.19 20.51 15.56
CA ASN A 582 13.66 20.45 15.53
C ASN A 582 14.28 19.39 16.47
N PHE A 583 13.56 18.30 16.71
CA PHE A 583 14.11 17.11 17.37
C PHE A 583 14.16 15.93 16.40
N LEU A 584 15.19 15.10 16.53
CA LEU A 584 15.24 13.79 15.89
C LEU A 584 15.38 12.69 16.93
N THR A 585 14.79 11.53 16.62
CA THR A 585 14.95 10.30 17.40
C THR A 585 15.71 9.31 16.54
N SER A 586 16.88 8.89 17.01
CA SER A 586 17.76 7.97 16.27
C SER A 586 18.48 7.03 17.21
N THR A 587 19.05 5.97 16.65
CA THR A 587 20.03 5.16 17.39
C THR A 587 21.38 5.87 17.39
N LEU A 588 22.18 5.68 18.43
CA LEU A 588 23.50 6.29 18.54
C LEU A 588 24.39 5.91 17.35
N GLN A 589 24.33 4.67 16.89
CA GLN A 589 25.05 4.21 15.70
C GLN A 589 24.58 4.94 14.43
N ASP A 590 23.26 5.03 14.20
CA ASP A 590 22.72 5.71 13.03
C ASP A 590 23.06 7.20 13.03
N TYR A 591 23.03 7.87 14.19
CA TYR A 591 23.39 9.28 14.29
C TYR A 591 24.86 9.52 13.92
N VAL A 592 25.79 8.73 14.49
CA VAL A 592 27.22 8.85 14.17
C VAL A 592 27.48 8.57 12.68
N ASP A 593 26.78 7.60 12.11
CA ASP A 593 26.85 7.28 10.69
C ASP A 593 26.29 8.39 9.79
N ASP A 594 25.17 9.01 10.19
CA ASP A 594 24.54 10.11 9.49
C ASP A 594 25.46 11.34 9.48
N ILE A 595 26.06 11.69 10.63
CA ILE A 595 26.99 12.82 10.76
C ILE A 595 28.24 12.63 9.89
N ILE A 596 28.91 11.47 9.98
CA ILE A 596 30.13 11.23 9.21
C ILE A 596 29.83 11.20 7.70
N TRP A 597 28.68 10.63 7.31
CA TRP A 597 28.24 10.61 5.93
C TRP A 597 28.01 12.03 5.38
N MET A 598 27.27 12.87 6.11
CA MET A 598 27.05 14.27 5.72
C MET A 598 28.37 15.02 5.62
N TYR A 599 29.26 14.89 6.61
CA TYR A 599 30.56 15.57 6.61
C TYR A 599 31.33 15.26 5.34
N TYR A 600 31.50 13.99 4.98
CA TYR A 600 32.26 13.60 3.80
C TYR A 600 31.55 13.88 2.47
N LEU A 601 30.22 13.91 2.46
CA LEU A 601 29.46 14.30 1.28
C LEU A 601 29.65 15.81 0.99
N VAL A 602 29.47 16.65 2.01
CA VAL A 602 29.66 18.11 1.92
C VAL A 602 31.12 18.48 1.63
N ALA A 603 32.07 17.85 2.33
CA ALA A 603 33.50 18.11 2.14
C ALA A 603 34.02 17.68 0.76
N SER A 604 33.27 16.85 0.02
CA SER A 604 33.64 16.46 -1.35
C SER A 604 33.24 17.48 -2.42
N GLU A 605 32.53 18.55 -2.03
CA GLU A 605 32.14 19.62 -2.93
C GLU A 605 33.29 20.62 -3.14
N ASN A 606 33.42 21.19 -4.35
CA ASN A 606 34.53 22.09 -4.69
C ASN A 606 34.50 23.45 -3.94
N SER A 607 33.48 23.70 -3.11
CA SER A 607 33.20 24.94 -2.38
C SER A 607 33.30 24.78 -0.85
N VAL A 608 34.21 23.93 -0.36
CA VAL A 608 34.40 23.63 1.07
C VAL A 608 34.50 24.88 1.97
N ASP A 609 35.13 25.95 1.48
CA ASP A 609 35.33 27.20 2.23
C ASP A 609 34.01 27.90 2.61
N TYR A 610 32.94 27.72 1.82
CA TYR A 610 31.62 28.29 2.12
C TYR A 610 30.87 27.52 3.22
N HIS A 611 31.35 26.33 3.57
CA HIS A 611 30.68 25.41 4.50
C HIS A 611 31.52 25.10 5.74
N SER A 612 32.59 25.86 6.02
CA SER A 612 33.54 25.54 7.10
C SER A 612 32.88 25.44 8.49
N ASN A 613 31.95 26.34 8.83
CA ASN A 613 31.23 26.29 10.12
C ASN A 613 30.34 25.04 10.24
N MET A 614 29.67 24.66 9.15
CA MET A 614 28.86 23.46 9.09
C MET A 614 29.73 22.20 9.24
N LEU A 615 30.87 22.14 8.54
CA LEU A 615 31.81 21.03 8.65
C LEU A 615 32.43 20.93 10.04
N LEU A 616 32.78 22.06 10.65
CA LEU A 616 33.26 22.11 12.03
C LEU A 616 32.21 21.55 13.00
N TYR A 617 30.96 22.00 12.89
CA TYR A 617 29.84 21.49 13.68
C TYR A 617 29.67 19.98 13.54
N LEU A 618 29.69 19.45 12.30
CA LEU A 618 29.57 18.01 12.06
C LEU A 618 30.77 17.23 12.64
N ALA A 619 31.98 17.79 12.60
CA ALA A 619 33.16 17.18 13.19
C ALA A 619 33.09 17.12 14.72
N GLU A 620 32.66 18.22 15.37
CA GLU A 620 32.46 18.28 16.81
C GLU A 620 31.37 17.29 17.28
N GLU A 621 30.26 17.21 16.56
CA GLU A 621 29.19 16.24 16.83
C GLU A 621 29.68 14.81 16.65
N PHE A 622 30.47 14.53 15.61
CA PHE A 622 31.10 13.22 15.44
C PHE A 622 32.00 12.88 16.64
N GLU A 623 32.89 13.78 17.05
CA GLU A 623 33.81 13.55 18.16
C GLU A 623 33.06 13.22 19.46
N LYS A 624 32.03 14.03 19.77
CA LYS A 624 31.18 13.85 20.96
C LYS A 624 30.47 12.49 20.95
N TYR A 625 29.76 12.16 19.88
CA TYR A 625 28.92 10.97 19.86
C TYR A 625 29.68 9.68 19.51
N SER A 626 30.80 9.76 18.80
CA SER A 626 31.69 8.60 18.61
C SER A 626 32.35 8.18 19.94
N LYS A 627 32.81 9.12 20.78
CA LYS A 627 33.29 8.79 22.14
C LYS A 627 32.22 8.04 22.93
N LYS A 628 30.97 8.48 22.86
CA LYS A 628 29.83 7.82 23.49
C LYS A 628 29.52 6.43 22.88
N LEU A 629 29.66 6.27 21.56
CA LEU A 629 29.42 5.01 20.87
C LEU A 629 30.44 3.93 21.27
N PHE A 630 31.69 4.33 21.50
CA PHE A 630 32.78 3.39 21.78
C PHE A 630 33.18 3.28 23.26
N CYS A 631 32.57 4.06 24.17
CA CYS A 631 32.98 4.14 25.58
C CYS A 631 33.12 2.78 26.30
N ASN A 632 32.24 1.82 26.00
CA ASN A 632 32.18 0.51 26.66
C ASN A 632 32.91 -0.61 25.89
N THR A 633 33.54 -0.30 24.77
CA THR A 633 34.01 -1.34 23.82
C THR A 633 35.43 -1.85 24.09
N LYS A 634 36.15 -1.25 25.04
CA LYS A 634 37.56 -1.52 25.36
C LYS A 634 38.43 -1.58 24.10
N LEU A 635 38.37 -0.53 23.28
CA LEU A 635 39.22 -0.42 22.09
C LEU A 635 40.70 -0.53 22.47
N CYS A 636 41.45 -1.31 21.70
CA CYS A 636 42.90 -1.42 21.86
C CYS A 636 43.68 -0.44 20.95
N PHE A 637 43.00 0.50 20.30
CA PHE A 637 43.62 1.46 19.36
C PHE A 637 42.76 2.73 19.18
N GLU A 638 43.41 3.84 18.83
CA GLU A 638 42.77 5.09 18.46
C GLU A 638 42.50 5.18 16.95
N PHE A 639 41.41 5.85 16.57
CA PHE A 639 41.00 6.04 15.18
C PHE A 639 40.51 7.48 14.94
N SER A 640 40.69 7.94 13.71
CA SER A 640 40.25 9.26 13.23
C SER A 640 38.87 9.20 12.56
N MET A 641 38.27 10.36 12.27
CA MET A 641 37.08 10.47 11.39
C MET A 641 37.30 9.77 10.04
N TYR A 642 38.49 9.89 9.46
CA TYR A 642 38.85 9.24 8.21
C TYR A 642 38.87 7.72 8.34
N ASP A 643 39.45 7.18 9.41
CA ASP A 643 39.44 5.73 9.67
C ASP A 643 38.01 5.20 9.80
N TYR A 644 37.13 5.94 10.46
CA TYR A 644 35.71 5.58 10.59
C TYR A 644 34.97 5.64 9.25
N MET A 645 35.19 6.70 8.45
CA MET A 645 34.59 6.82 7.13
C MET A 645 35.05 5.70 6.19
N CYS A 646 36.34 5.36 6.21
CA CYS A 646 36.84 4.19 5.50
C CYS A 646 36.14 2.91 5.99
N ALA A 647 35.97 2.71 7.30
CA ALA A 647 35.25 1.56 7.84
C ALA A 647 33.79 1.51 7.38
N TYR A 648 33.15 2.67 7.29
CA TYR A 648 31.80 2.82 6.75
C TYR A 648 31.73 2.41 5.27
N GLN A 649 32.70 2.80 4.45
CA GLN A 649 32.76 2.41 3.03
C GLN A 649 32.94 0.90 2.82
N LEU A 650 33.50 0.17 3.79
CA LEU A 650 33.62 -1.30 3.77
C LEU A 650 32.30 -2.01 4.10
N ARG A 651 31.25 -1.31 4.55
CA ARG A 651 30.02 -1.95 5.04
C ARG A 651 29.26 -2.78 4.01
N GLY A 652 29.37 -2.37 2.74
CA GLY A 652 28.81 -3.11 1.60
C GLY A 652 29.48 -4.46 1.31
N ASP A 653 30.56 -4.83 2.00
CA ASP A 653 31.24 -6.10 1.84
C ASP A 653 30.54 -7.25 2.56
N ASN A 654 30.96 -8.47 2.26
CA ASN A 654 30.64 -9.63 3.08
C ASN A 654 31.59 -9.71 4.30
N PRO A 655 31.05 -9.64 5.53
CA PRO A 655 31.84 -9.71 6.75
C PRO A 655 32.71 -10.97 6.88
N SER A 656 32.35 -12.08 6.22
CA SER A 656 33.16 -13.31 6.26
C SER A 656 34.53 -13.17 5.60
N GLU A 657 34.75 -12.10 4.83
CA GLU A 657 36.03 -11.80 4.19
C GLU A 657 37.04 -11.15 5.14
N TYR A 658 36.66 -10.86 6.39
CA TYR A 658 37.48 -10.16 7.39
C TYR A 658 37.66 -11.04 8.63
N LYS A 659 38.71 -11.88 8.63
CA LYS A 659 39.00 -12.82 9.74
C LYS A 659 39.87 -12.18 10.82
N VAL A 660 39.68 -12.59 12.09
CA VAL A 660 40.44 -12.07 13.25
C VAL A 660 41.95 -12.13 13.02
N SER A 661 42.48 -13.29 12.58
CA SER A 661 43.91 -13.47 12.32
C SER A 661 44.44 -12.62 11.15
N GLU A 662 43.57 -12.20 10.23
CA GLU A 662 43.95 -11.35 9.09
C GLU A 662 43.87 -9.84 9.45
N VAL A 663 43.00 -9.48 10.39
CA VAL A 663 42.73 -8.10 10.82
C VAL A 663 43.63 -7.66 11.98
N PHE A 664 44.00 -8.57 12.89
CA PHE A 664 44.75 -8.26 14.12
C PHE A 664 46.20 -8.77 14.16
N GLU A 665 46.59 -9.81 13.41
CA GLU A 665 47.92 -10.44 13.54
C GLU A 665 48.98 -10.04 12.49
N CYS A 666 48.87 -8.88 11.83
CA CYS A 666 49.92 -8.33 10.93
C CYS A 666 50.57 -9.37 9.98
N ARG A 667 49.80 -10.20 9.27
CA ARG A 667 50.37 -10.99 8.16
C ARG A 667 50.77 -10.09 6.99
N LYS A 668 51.92 -10.40 6.37
CA LYS A 668 52.46 -9.78 5.14
C LYS A 668 51.33 -9.37 4.21
N MET A 669 51.37 -8.13 3.72
CA MET A 669 50.44 -7.61 2.71
C MET A 669 50.24 -8.62 1.58
N MET A 670 49.12 -9.32 1.56
CA MET A 670 48.59 -9.82 0.30
C MET A 670 48.15 -8.58 -0.47
N ILE A 671 48.86 -8.27 -1.55
CA ILE A 671 48.52 -7.20 -2.48
C ILE A 671 47.04 -7.36 -2.86
N TYR A 672 46.25 -6.30 -2.77
CA TYR A 672 44.81 -6.27 -3.09
C TYR A 672 44.49 -7.06 -4.38
N GLU A 673 45.31 -6.85 -5.41
CA GLU A 673 45.24 -7.56 -6.69
C GLU A 673 45.25 -9.09 -6.56
N ASN A 674 46.05 -9.65 -5.66
CA ASN A 674 46.10 -11.10 -5.42
C ASN A 674 44.85 -11.63 -4.72
N ILE A 675 44.19 -10.82 -3.88
CA ILE A 675 42.89 -11.16 -3.30
C ILE A 675 41.83 -11.18 -4.40
N MET A 676 41.85 -10.17 -5.28
CA MET A 676 40.88 -9.99 -6.37
C MET A 676 40.98 -11.04 -7.50
N LYS A 677 42.10 -11.78 -7.59
CA LYS A 677 42.25 -12.93 -8.51
C LYS A 677 41.27 -14.08 -8.20
N LYS A 678 40.75 -14.18 -6.97
CA LYS A 678 39.74 -15.19 -6.62
C LYS A 678 38.36 -14.79 -7.19
N PRO A 679 37.68 -15.67 -7.96
CA PRO A 679 36.47 -15.30 -8.70
C PRO A 679 35.33 -14.79 -7.80
N ASN A 680 35.18 -15.35 -6.60
CA ASN A 680 34.11 -14.95 -5.67
C ASN A 680 34.35 -13.57 -5.03
N LYS A 681 35.61 -13.09 -4.98
CA LYS A 681 35.94 -11.82 -4.31
C LYS A 681 35.36 -10.60 -5.02
N LYS A 682 35.13 -10.68 -6.34
CA LYS A 682 34.59 -9.58 -7.16
C LYS A 682 33.18 -9.11 -6.77
N TYR A 683 32.37 -9.98 -6.15
CA TYR A 683 31.07 -9.58 -5.62
C TYR A 683 31.03 -9.55 -4.09
N GLN A 684 31.86 -10.34 -3.41
CA GLN A 684 31.95 -10.29 -1.94
C GLN A 684 32.53 -8.97 -1.44
N LEU A 685 33.40 -8.32 -2.21
CA LEU A 685 33.97 -7.00 -1.93
C LEU A 685 33.45 -5.98 -2.95
N ASN A 686 33.28 -4.72 -2.56
CA ASN A 686 32.85 -3.63 -3.45
C ASN A 686 33.99 -3.08 -4.33
N SER A 687 34.71 -3.97 -4.99
CA SER A 687 35.99 -3.66 -5.63
C SER A 687 35.95 -2.73 -6.83
N ASP A 688 34.78 -2.53 -7.44
CA ASP A 688 34.64 -1.59 -8.55
C ASP A 688 34.68 -0.12 -8.07
N ASN A 689 34.60 0.11 -6.76
CA ASN A 689 34.55 1.44 -6.16
C ASN A 689 35.94 1.89 -5.68
N LYS A 690 36.43 3.01 -6.21
CA LYS A 690 37.76 3.55 -5.84
C LYS A 690 37.87 3.90 -4.35
N LYS A 691 36.83 4.52 -3.78
CA LYS A 691 36.79 4.86 -2.35
C LYS A 691 36.89 3.60 -1.49
N HIS A 692 36.20 2.52 -1.89
CA HIS A 692 36.31 1.22 -1.25
C HIS A 692 37.74 0.65 -1.30
N GLN A 693 38.42 0.74 -2.45
CA GLN A 693 39.80 0.25 -2.59
C GLN A 693 40.75 0.95 -1.60
N GLU A 694 40.65 2.28 -1.49
CA GLU A 694 41.42 3.07 -0.52
C GLU A 694 41.08 2.68 0.92
N ALA A 695 39.79 2.58 1.25
CA ALA A 695 39.31 2.16 2.56
C ALA A 695 39.79 0.74 2.93
N PHE A 696 39.84 -0.17 1.96
CA PHE A 696 40.29 -1.54 2.18
C PHE A 696 41.77 -1.59 2.55
N MET A 697 42.58 -0.64 2.11
CA MET A 697 44.00 -0.57 2.50
C MET A 697 44.21 0.01 3.91
N ASN A 698 43.21 0.70 4.48
CA ASN A 698 43.27 1.24 5.83
C ASN A 698 43.06 0.14 6.88
N LYS A 699 44.12 -0.19 7.64
CA LYS A 699 44.07 -1.25 8.68
C LYS A 699 43.19 -0.91 9.88
N LYS A 700 43.10 0.36 10.27
CA LYS A 700 42.19 0.79 11.34
C LYS A 700 40.74 0.65 10.88
N ALA A 701 40.45 0.98 9.62
CA ALA A 701 39.13 0.79 9.03
C ALA A 701 38.69 -0.69 9.01
N GLN A 702 39.59 -1.61 8.62
CA GLN A 702 39.29 -3.06 8.69
C GLN A 702 38.96 -3.53 10.11
N LYS A 703 39.69 -3.02 11.13
CA LYS A 703 39.42 -3.32 12.54
C LYS A 703 38.06 -2.78 12.99
N LEU A 704 37.75 -1.53 12.66
CA LEU A 704 36.44 -0.92 12.97
C LEU A 704 35.28 -1.65 12.30
N TYR A 705 35.43 -2.01 11.01
CA TYR A 705 34.44 -2.81 10.29
C TYR A 705 34.23 -4.18 10.93
N TYR A 706 35.31 -4.86 11.33
CA TYR A 706 35.23 -6.12 12.07
C TYR A 706 34.46 -5.95 13.38
N LEU A 707 34.76 -4.91 14.16
CA LEU A 707 34.07 -4.61 15.43
C LEU A 707 32.59 -4.29 15.22
N TYR A 708 32.23 -3.51 14.19
CA TYR A 708 30.83 -3.18 13.84
C TYR A 708 29.96 -4.43 13.66
N HIS A 709 30.53 -5.50 13.11
CA HIS A 709 29.84 -6.78 12.94
C HIS A 709 29.91 -7.72 14.15
N ASN A 710 31.03 -7.76 14.87
CA ASN A 710 31.33 -8.85 15.81
C ASN A 710 31.38 -8.41 17.30
N ASN A 711 31.43 -7.11 17.60
CA ASN A 711 31.47 -6.62 18.98
C ASN A 711 30.06 -6.38 19.52
N LEU A 712 29.64 -7.21 20.49
CA LEU A 712 28.31 -7.13 21.08
C LEU A 712 28.09 -5.83 21.87
N LEU A 713 29.08 -5.40 22.65
CA LEU A 713 28.98 -4.19 23.47
C LEU A 713 28.82 -2.95 22.58
N LEU A 714 29.56 -2.86 21.49
CA LEU A 714 29.41 -1.80 20.49
C LEU A 714 28.02 -1.83 19.86
N ARG A 715 27.50 -3.01 19.53
CA ARG A 715 26.16 -3.15 18.95
C ARG A 715 25.07 -2.73 19.93
N GLN A 716 25.17 -3.14 21.19
CA GLN A 716 24.23 -2.75 22.25
C GLN A 716 24.27 -1.24 22.49
N GLN A 717 25.47 -0.67 22.60
CA GLN A 717 25.69 0.77 22.76
C GLN A 717 25.13 1.54 21.56
N GLY A 718 25.41 1.07 20.35
CA GLY A 718 24.92 1.67 19.11
C GLY A 718 23.41 1.60 18.92
N GLN A 719 22.72 0.64 19.55
CA GLN A 719 21.26 0.50 19.50
C GLN A 719 20.53 1.35 20.55
N GLN A 720 21.25 1.98 21.49
CA GLN A 720 20.65 2.94 22.40
C GLN A 720 19.99 4.06 21.59
N THR A 721 18.73 4.33 21.91
CA THR A 721 17.93 5.36 21.25
C THR A 721 18.03 6.66 22.05
N GLU A 722 18.27 7.75 21.36
CA GLU A 722 18.39 9.09 21.95
C GLU A 722 17.54 10.10 21.19
N ILE A 723 17.20 11.19 21.87
CA ILE A 723 16.56 12.36 21.30
C ILE A 723 17.63 13.43 21.17
N PHE A 724 17.77 13.96 19.96
CA PHE A 724 18.77 14.98 19.64
C PHE A 724 18.04 16.25 19.23
N GLU A 725 18.40 17.37 19.87
CA GLU A 725 17.99 18.70 19.42
C GLU A 725 18.89 19.12 18.27
N VAL A 726 18.30 19.38 17.10
CA VAL A 726 19.07 19.78 15.92
C VAL A 726 19.21 21.28 15.81
N GLN A 727 20.45 21.72 15.61
CA GLN A 727 20.79 23.12 15.34
C GLN A 727 20.55 23.47 13.87
N SER A 728 20.51 24.76 13.54
CA SER A 728 20.33 25.23 12.14
C SER A 728 21.36 24.62 11.20
N TYR A 729 22.63 24.53 11.63
CA TYR A 729 23.71 23.92 10.85
C TYR A 729 23.44 22.45 10.48
N TYR A 730 22.77 21.67 11.33
CA TYR A 730 22.39 20.30 10.99
C TYR A 730 21.33 20.28 9.89
N ILE A 731 20.31 21.15 10.00
CA ILE A 731 19.23 21.25 9.02
C ILE A 731 19.78 21.67 7.65
N GLU A 732 20.67 22.68 7.64
CA GLU A 732 21.37 23.13 6.44
C GLU A 732 22.26 22.03 5.85
N ALA A 733 22.95 21.25 6.69
CA ALA A 733 23.76 20.12 6.23
C ALA A 733 22.90 19.03 5.55
N VAL A 734 21.72 18.75 6.10
CA VAL A 734 20.78 17.80 5.49
C VAL A 734 20.24 18.33 4.15
N GLU A 735 19.92 19.61 4.06
CA GLU A 735 19.45 20.26 2.81
C GLU A 735 20.53 20.18 1.72
N LEU A 736 21.78 20.51 2.05
CA LEU A 736 22.90 20.39 1.13
C LEU A 736 23.18 18.93 0.74
N ALA A 737 23.18 18.01 1.71
CA ALA A 737 23.36 16.59 1.47
C ALA A 737 22.28 16.00 0.54
N GLN A 738 21.02 16.42 0.70
CA GLN A 738 19.93 16.02 -0.20
C GLN A 738 20.20 16.50 -1.64
N ASN A 739 20.55 17.77 -1.82
CA ASN A 739 20.85 18.33 -3.15
C ASN A 739 22.05 17.65 -3.82
N LEU A 740 23.13 17.40 -3.06
CA LEU A 740 24.31 16.67 -3.54
C LEU A 740 23.98 15.23 -3.93
N LEU A 741 23.12 14.56 -3.16
CA LEU A 741 22.67 13.21 -3.49
C LEU A 741 21.78 13.21 -4.73
N GLN A 742 20.89 14.20 -4.89
CA GLN A 742 20.09 14.36 -6.10
C GLN A 742 20.97 14.54 -7.34
N LYS A 743 21.98 15.42 -7.26
CA LYS A 743 23.00 15.60 -8.31
C LYS A 743 23.64 14.27 -8.68
N LYS A 744 24.14 13.53 -7.69
CA LYS A 744 24.81 12.25 -7.87
C LYS A 744 23.93 11.21 -8.55
N ILE A 745 22.66 11.11 -8.16
CA ILE A 745 21.67 10.19 -8.76
C ILE A 745 21.40 10.59 -10.21
N TYR A 746 21.18 11.89 -10.45
CA TYR A 746 20.95 12.45 -11.79
C TYR A 746 22.13 12.17 -12.73
N GLU A 747 23.37 12.48 -12.32
CA GLU A 747 24.59 12.26 -13.11
C GLU A 747 24.84 10.77 -13.41
N LYS A 748 24.51 9.89 -12.46
CA LYS A 748 24.58 8.43 -12.66
C LYS A 748 23.50 7.91 -13.60
N GLY A 749 22.48 8.69 -13.94
CA GLY A 749 21.35 8.27 -14.77
C GLY A 749 20.48 7.21 -14.12
N ILE A 750 20.35 7.27 -12.78
CA ILE A 750 19.45 6.42 -12.00
C ILE A 750 18.08 7.10 -11.95
N SER A 751 17.00 6.33 -12.11
CA SER A 751 15.63 6.86 -12.07
C SER A 751 14.89 6.45 -10.79
N VAL A 752 13.69 7.00 -10.57
CA VAL A 752 12.86 6.71 -9.39
C VAL A 752 11.48 6.20 -9.80
N GLU A 753 11.05 5.12 -9.17
CA GLU A 753 9.69 4.58 -9.29
C GLU A 753 8.80 5.26 -8.24
N VAL A 754 7.84 6.07 -8.67
CA VAL A 754 6.92 6.83 -7.82
C VAL A 754 5.55 6.15 -7.80
N ASN A 755 5.00 5.97 -6.60
CA ASN A 755 3.73 5.29 -6.34
C ASN A 755 2.76 6.27 -5.62
N PRO A 756 2.10 7.23 -6.31
CA PRO A 756 1.47 8.38 -5.65
C PRO A 756 0.49 8.05 -4.51
N SER A 757 -0.48 7.16 -4.74
CA SER A 757 -1.44 6.75 -3.72
C SER A 757 -0.79 6.00 -2.56
N SER A 758 0.15 5.08 -2.87
CA SER A 758 0.93 4.34 -1.88
C SER A 758 1.73 5.30 -1.00
N ASN A 759 2.58 6.13 -1.63
CA ASN A 759 3.43 7.14 -1.00
C ASN A 759 2.66 8.03 -0.03
N ARG A 760 1.46 8.48 -0.43
CA ARG A 760 0.59 9.28 0.45
C ARG A 760 0.08 8.48 1.65
N LYS A 761 -0.32 7.22 1.45
CA LYS A 761 -0.95 6.36 2.46
C LYS A 761 0.03 5.74 3.47
N ILE A 762 1.31 5.63 3.12
CA ILE A 762 2.34 5.00 3.96
C ILE A 762 3.23 6.02 4.69
N SER A 763 3.11 7.31 4.37
CA SER A 763 3.95 8.38 4.93
C SER A 763 3.12 9.47 5.64
N SER A 764 3.76 10.58 6.02
CA SER A 764 3.10 11.72 6.70
C SER A 764 2.43 12.72 5.73
N ILE A 765 2.30 12.34 4.46
CA ILE A 765 1.79 13.20 3.38
C ILE A 765 0.26 13.13 3.38
N THR A 766 -0.39 14.29 3.39
CA THR A 766 -1.86 14.36 3.42
C THR A 766 -2.45 14.70 2.05
N LYS A 767 -1.78 15.54 1.26
CA LYS A 767 -2.22 15.99 -0.06
C LYS A 767 -1.29 15.48 -1.14
N PHE A 768 -1.83 15.19 -2.32
CA PHE A 768 -1.03 14.77 -3.48
C PHE A 768 0.00 15.82 -3.90
N ILE A 769 -0.31 17.11 -3.77
CA ILE A 769 0.63 18.19 -4.12
C ILE A 769 1.88 18.22 -3.21
N ASP A 770 1.79 17.63 -2.01
CA ASP A 770 2.89 17.54 -1.05
C ASP A 770 3.75 16.28 -1.26
N LEU A 771 3.52 15.52 -2.35
CA LEU A 771 4.28 14.32 -2.65
C LEU A 771 5.75 14.66 -2.97
N PRO A 772 6.73 13.92 -2.39
CA PRO A 772 8.15 14.03 -2.70
C PRO A 772 8.48 13.89 -4.18
N ALA A 773 7.60 13.27 -4.98
CA ALA A 773 7.73 13.21 -6.43
C ALA A 773 7.99 14.60 -7.04
N PHE A 774 7.35 15.65 -6.52
CA PHE A 774 7.54 17.03 -6.98
C PHE A 774 8.82 17.69 -6.43
N GLY A 775 9.48 17.10 -5.43
CA GLY A 775 10.85 17.48 -5.04
C GLY A 775 11.93 16.76 -5.86
N ILE A 776 11.57 15.70 -6.60
CA ILE A 776 12.48 14.88 -7.41
C ILE A 776 12.40 15.28 -8.89
N ASN A 777 11.20 15.58 -9.39
CA ASN A 777 10.97 15.98 -10.78
C ASN A 777 9.79 16.95 -10.91
N ARG A 778 10.03 18.07 -11.61
CA ARG A 778 9.00 19.03 -12.06
C ARG A 778 9.26 19.56 -13.47
N VAL A 779 9.71 18.70 -14.39
CA VAL A 779 10.10 19.14 -15.73
C VAL A 779 8.96 19.91 -16.40
N GLY A 780 9.25 21.13 -16.88
CA GLY A 780 8.29 21.95 -17.60
C GLY A 780 7.19 22.61 -16.75
N LEU A 781 7.09 22.29 -15.45
CA LEU A 781 6.16 22.95 -14.55
C LEU A 781 6.76 24.26 -14.04
N LYS A 782 6.18 25.40 -14.43
CA LYS A 782 6.63 26.72 -13.99
C LYS A 782 5.61 27.35 -13.06
N LYS A 783 6.08 27.93 -11.95
CA LYS A 783 5.26 28.73 -11.05
C LYS A 783 6.14 29.73 -10.31
N GLU A 784 5.82 31.02 -10.40
CA GLU A 784 6.64 32.11 -9.82
C GLU A 784 6.90 31.94 -8.32
N SER A 785 5.95 31.37 -7.60
CA SER A 785 6.06 31.14 -6.16
C SER A 785 6.97 29.97 -5.77
N LEU A 786 7.54 29.23 -6.74
CA LEU A 786 8.35 28.05 -6.49
C LEU A 786 9.73 28.22 -7.13
N LYS A 787 10.78 28.02 -6.32
CA LYS A 787 12.13 27.85 -6.85
C LYS A 787 12.16 26.58 -7.73
N ASP A 788 12.78 26.68 -8.90
CA ASP A 788 13.01 25.53 -9.76
C ASP A 788 13.94 24.50 -9.08
N LEU A 789 13.90 23.26 -9.55
CA LEU A 789 14.81 22.22 -9.07
C LEU A 789 16.16 22.35 -9.77
N ASP A 790 17.24 22.14 -9.03
CA ASP A 790 18.58 22.12 -9.64
C ASP A 790 18.77 20.89 -10.54
N TYR A 791 18.06 19.78 -10.22
CA TYR A 791 18.10 18.52 -10.97
C TYR A 791 16.70 17.94 -11.15
N HIS A 792 16.43 17.39 -12.34
CA HIS A 792 15.19 16.68 -12.64
C HIS A 792 15.49 15.20 -12.86
N ILE A 793 15.44 14.41 -11.79
CA ILE A 793 15.69 12.97 -11.87
C ILE A 793 14.50 12.31 -12.59
N PRO A 794 14.71 11.43 -13.58
CA PRO A 794 13.61 10.75 -14.27
C PRO A 794 12.75 9.95 -13.28
N VAL A 795 11.43 10.08 -13.39
CA VAL A 795 10.46 9.36 -12.54
C VAL A 795 9.46 8.59 -13.40
N SER A 796 9.03 7.41 -12.94
CA SER A 796 7.86 6.70 -13.49
C SER A 796 6.72 6.72 -12.47
N ILE A 797 5.48 6.75 -12.96
CA ILE A 797 4.28 6.65 -12.10
C ILE A 797 3.74 5.22 -12.17
N ASN A 798 3.40 4.66 -11.02
CA ASN A 798 3.04 3.25 -10.86
C ASN A 798 1.99 3.07 -9.75
N THR A 799 1.38 1.89 -9.67
CA THR A 799 0.27 1.61 -8.74
C THR A 799 0.65 0.88 -7.45
N ASP A 800 1.81 0.24 -7.39
CA ASP A 800 2.25 -0.58 -6.25
C ASP A 800 1.25 -1.73 -5.96
N ASP A 801 0.70 -1.85 -4.75
CA ASP A 801 -0.39 -2.76 -4.41
C ASP A 801 -1.77 -2.16 -4.72
N SER A 802 -2.07 -2.00 -6.01
CA SER A 802 -3.26 -1.28 -6.50
C SER A 802 -4.62 -1.71 -5.88
N SER A 803 -4.79 -2.99 -5.51
CA SER A 803 -6.00 -3.49 -4.84
C SER A 803 -6.11 -3.00 -3.39
N ILE A 804 -4.98 -2.86 -2.70
CA ILE A 804 -4.91 -2.36 -1.31
C ILE A 804 -5.13 -0.84 -1.32
N PHE A 805 -4.58 -0.15 -2.31
CA PHE A 805 -4.68 1.31 -2.42
C PHE A 805 -5.93 1.81 -3.15
N GLN A 806 -6.76 0.92 -3.69
CA GLN A 806 -8.02 1.23 -4.37
C GLN A 806 -7.82 2.14 -5.60
N THR A 807 -6.84 1.80 -6.43
CA THR A 807 -6.39 2.65 -7.55
C THR A 807 -5.99 1.85 -8.79
N ASN A 808 -5.86 2.53 -9.92
CA ASN A 808 -5.34 2.00 -11.19
C ASN A 808 -4.37 3.00 -11.80
N LEU A 809 -3.66 2.60 -12.84
CA LEU A 809 -2.55 3.41 -13.34
C LEU A 809 -3.06 4.74 -13.89
N ASN A 810 -4.18 4.72 -14.63
CA ASN A 810 -4.83 5.93 -15.12
C ASN A 810 -5.16 6.93 -13.99
N ASN A 811 -5.66 6.45 -12.86
CA ASN A 811 -5.98 7.30 -11.73
C ASN A 811 -4.73 7.85 -11.04
N GLU A 812 -3.63 7.11 -10.93
CA GLU A 812 -2.37 7.65 -10.38
C GLU A 812 -1.90 8.92 -11.12
N TYR A 813 -1.88 8.88 -12.46
CA TYR A 813 -1.56 10.07 -13.28
C TYR A 813 -2.59 11.19 -13.09
N SER A 814 -3.87 10.83 -13.00
CA SER A 814 -4.96 11.78 -12.95
C SER A 814 -5.05 12.51 -11.61
N MET A 815 -4.70 11.83 -10.51
CA MET A 815 -4.61 12.41 -9.18
C MET A 815 -3.46 13.42 -9.08
N LEU A 816 -2.32 13.13 -9.72
CA LEU A 816 -1.22 14.10 -9.84
C LEU A 816 -1.64 15.33 -10.66
N ALA A 817 -2.28 15.11 -11.82
CA ALA A 817 -2.77 16.20 -12.66
C ALA A 817 -3.78 17.08 -11.90
N ALA A 818 -4.77 16.46 -11.25
CA ALA A 818 -5.78 17.17 -10.45
C ALA A 818 -5.15 17.99 -9.31
N ALA A 819 -4.14 17.44 -8.64
CA ALA A 819 -3.40 18.15 -7.60
C ALA A 819 -2.67 19.38 -8.15
N LEU A 820 -2.01 19.25 -9.31
CA LEU A 820 -1.32 20.35 -9.98
C LEU A 820 -2.29 21.46 -10.45
N PHE A 821 -3.41 21.08 -11.10
CA PHE A 821 -4.44 22.05 -11.51
C PHE A 821 -5.00 22.79 -10.29
N ARG A 822 -5.33 22.07 -9.21
CA ARG A 822 -5.86 22.69 -7.97
C ARG A 822 -4.84 23.58 -7.27
N TYR A 823 -3.55 23.27 -7.40
CA TYR A 823 -2.49 24.14 -6.92
C TYR A 823 -2.29 25.38 -7.81
N GLY A 824 -2.91 25.45 -8.99
CA GLY A 824 -2.88 26.61 -9.87
C GLY A 824 -1.73 26.62 -10.87
N PHE A 825 -1.20 25.45 -11.27
CA PHE A 825 -0.30 25.37 -12.43
C PHE A 825 -1.07 25.61 -13.73
N ALA A 826 -0.40 26.20 -14.73
CA ALA A 826 -0.99 26.44 -16.03
C ALA A 826 -1.40 25.13 -16.71
N ASN A 827 -2.56 25.13 -17.38
CA ASN A 827 -3.14 23.88 -17.86
C ASN A 827 -2.24 23.13 -18.85
N GLU A 828 -1.62 23.87 -19.77
CA GLU A 828 -0.71 23.30 -20.78
C GLU A 828 0.53 22.67 -20.15
N ASP A 829 1.12 23.32 -19.14
CA ASP A 829 2.29 22.80 -18.42
C ASP A 829 1.96 21.47 -17.74
N VAL A 830 0.77 21.37 -17.11
CA VAL A 830 0.32 20.12 -16.49
C VAL A 830 0.15 19.01 -17.52
N TYR A 831 -0.51 19.28 -18.64
CA TYR A 831 -0.69 18.29 -19.70
C TYR A 831 0.64 17.82 -20.32
N GLN A 832 1.56 18.75 -20.56
CA GLN A 832 2.90 18.44 -21.06
C GLN A 832 3.71 17.61 -20.04
N TYR A 833 3.58 17.93 -18.75
CA TYR A 833 4.22 17.17 -17.69
C TYR A 833 3.67 15.74 -17.61
N ILE A 834 2.35 15.54 -17.70
CA ILE A 834 1.76 14.20 -17.74
C ILE A 834 2.24 13.42 -18.99
N GLU A 835 2.34 14.06 -20.15
CA GLU A 835 2.92 13.43 -21.35
C GLU A 835 4.40 13.05 -21.16
N TYR A 836 5.19 13.89 -20.48
CA TYR A 836 6.57 13.58 -20.11
C TYR A 836 6.64 12.36 -19.19
N LEU A 837 5.84 12.32 -18.11
CA LEU A 837 5.78 11.18 -17.18
C LEU A 837 5.36 9.90 -17.89
N ARG A 838 4.39 9.99 -18.81
CA ARG A 838 3.93 8.86 -19.62
C ARG A 838 5.07 8.28 -20.47
N LYS A 839 5.81 9.11 -21.20
CA LYS A 839 6.98 8.68 -21.99
C LYS A 839 8.06 8.08 -21.10
N SER A 840 8.37 8.77 -20.00
CA SER A 840 9.33 8.33 -18.99
C SER A 840 9.00 6.93 -18.45
N SER A 841 7.71 6.60 -18.25
CA SER A 841 7.31 5.25 -17.81
C SER A 841 7.73 4.16 -18.80
N LEU A 842 7.56 4.38 -20.12
CA LEU A 842 7.92 3.42 -21.17
C LEU A 842 9.45 3.31 -21.32
N GLU A 843 10.15 4.43 -21.26
CA GLU A 843 11.61 4.53 -21.38
C GLU A 843 12.33 3.85 -20.21
N GLN A 844 11.77 3.95 -19.00
CA GLN A 844 12.32 3.32 -17.80
C GLN A 844 12.00 1.83 -17.67
N SER A 845 11.18 1.26 -18.55
CA SER A 845 10.84 -0.15 -18.48
C SER A 845 12.05 -1.03 -18.82
N PHE A 846 12.28 -2.06 -18.00
CA PHE A 846 13.25 -3.12 -18.23
C PHE A 846 12.83 -4.12 -19.30
N ILE A 847 11.56 -4.06 -19.74
CA ILE A 847 11.06 -4.89 -20.84
C ILE A 847 11.59 -4.35 -22.16
N ARG A 848 12.44 -5.16 -22.78
CA ARG A 848 13.00 -4.88 -24.10
C ARG A 848 12.00 -5.24 -25.18
N GLU A 849 11.91 -4.36 -26.17
CA GLU A 849 11.34 -4.74 -27.46
C GLU A 849 12.25 -5.82 -28.05
N VAL A 850 11.70 -7.02 -28.24
CA VAL A 850 12.42 -8.07 -28.94
C VAL A 850 12.49 -7.61 -30.40
N PRO A 851 13.68 -7.37 -30.97
CA PRO A 851 13.77 -7.12 -32.41
C PRO A 851 13.20 -8.38 -33.09
N PHE A 852 12.15 -8.18 -33.89
CA PHE A 852 11.54 -9.25 -34.69
C PHE A 852 12.54 -9.87 -35.66
#